data_AF-A0A316NZ47-F1
#
_entry.id   AF-A0A316NZ47-F1
#
_cell.length_a   1.000
_cell.length_b   1.000
_cell.length_c   1.000
_cell.angle_alpha   90.00
_cell.angle_beta   90.00
_cell.angle_gamma   90.00
#
_symmetry.space_group_name_H-M   'P 1'
#
loop_
_entity.id
_entity.type
_entity.pdbx_description
1 polymer ?
#
loop_
_entity_poly.entity_id
_entity_poly.type
_entity_poly.pdbx_seq_one_letter_code
_entity_poly.pdbx_strand_id
1 'polypeptide(L)'
;MLPRFHWSDITTVGHYLGVLILMTGAAMCVPAVIALVFGEFRQLGAFIVGIGVCLTVGSALRFFKARGLDRRRALLLVGFGWIVIGIVCAVPLLLSGSFSSWFDALFDSVSALTTTGVTLVNDVDSLSYSQITWRVIMSFGGALTVVVIAMYSGFFGEGSRVFMMNERRDGERTRARISETCLSVLRVYGSFALVGALAATVICLFLGLHPVDAIMNGFWLALTAIGTGGFVPHTSDLIYYHSLPLQFVLSALMIAGAISFAVYAYARAGRFKHIKRNAELRVYALWIVVLVAFVTWIMTREDIFTSLGGLMQNGLSTVISAATTCGMQAVYPEQIGGTITDGVVILVIVAILFGACAYSSGGGIKFVRILQVLRWIKYSILVRLAPDNARVRIKYEHFGSQTLSSEDAMIAMTVFILYLGTAALGSMAFIAFGNDALNSVFEAISYVTNCGMTTEITQAGLPFGLKIVALLLMWAGRVEFIALIGAIVGILISLHPDNLFSNDRSRDLRIFKRKNSGGLAWRSRKHQESKQRGKTLVVAGMLVLSLGCLGVGAPAASAVSNGAQVPVHEVESLSNPSTYSSVDIHALLSAGTRQNDREVVFTGEATGSPIIADANHVWVNVKNGGAMVGVYMDAQLAEQITHYARYEHTGDMITVQGVYHLACADHNGELEVHAENIEVNAQGESWTSTVSPAMYVFGIIFIVLGFALTLLRQTLHGRMRLRNLFKWERN
;
A
#
# COMPACT_ATOMS: atom_id res chain seq x y z
N MET A 1 -20.17 -31.40 -3.78
CA MET A 1 -20.88 -30.16 -4.17
C MET A 1 -20.07 -28.99 -3.63
N LEU A 2 -19.67 -28.05 -4.49
CA LEU A 2 -19.02 -26.85 -4.04
C LEU A 2 -19.96 -26.07 -3.09
N PRO A 3 -19.39 -25.40 -2.07
CA PRO A 3 -20.12 -24.49 -1.20
C PRO A 3 -21.03 -23.54 -2.00
N ARG A 4 -22.30 -23.41 -1.65
CA ARG A 4 -23.10 -22.25 -2.09
C ARG A 4 -23.02 -21.17 -1.01
N PHE A 5 -22.94 -19.90 -1.43
CA PHE A 5 -23.09 -18.80 -0.49
C PHE A 5 -24.57 -18.62 -0.17
N HIS A 6 -24.89 -18.62 1.12
CA HIS A 6 -26.23 -18.35 1.60
C HIS A 6 -26.33 -16.93 2.16
N TRP A 7 -27.54 -16.37 2.20
CA TRP A 7 -27.82 -15.08 2.85
C TRP A 7 -27.25 -14.96 4.27
N SER A 8 -27.20 -16.06 5.01
CA SER A 8 -26.60 -16.09 6.36
C SER A 8 -25.09 -15.84 6.38
N ASP A 9 -24.40 -16.12 5.27
CA ASP A 9 -22.97 -15.87 5.13
C ASP A 9 -22.73 -14.38 4.93
N ILE A 10 -23.53 -13.72 4.08
CA ILE A 10 -23.50 -12.27 3.85
C ILE A 10 -23.77 -11.51 5.15
N THR A 11 -24.79 -11.91 5.93
CA THR A 11 -25.07 -11.24 7.22
C THR A 11 -23.92 -11.42 8.22
N THR A 12 -23.26 -12.58 8.20
CA THR A 12 -22.10 -12.81 9.08
C THR A 12 -20.92 -11.94 8.65
N VAL A 13 -20.63 -11.89 7.35
CA VAL A 13 -19.57 -11.03 6.78
C VAL A 13 -19.85 -9.56 7.10
N GLY A 14 -21.07 -9.09 6.87
CA GLY A 14 -21.48 -7.72 7.21
C GLY A 14 -21.24 -7.39 8.68
N HIS A 15 -21.57 -8.31 9.60
CA HIS A 15 -21.31 -8.10 11.02
C HIS A 15 -19.81 -7.87 11.33
N TYR A 16 -18.94 -8.74 10.82
CA TYR A 16 -17.49 -8.63 11.06
C TYR A 16 -16.88 -7.44 10.32
N LEU A 17 -17.37 -7.11 9.13
CA LEU A 17 -16.99 -5.92 8.40
C LEU A 17 -17.34 -4.65 9.19
N GLY A 18 -18.50 -4.61 9.83
CA GLY A 18 -18.87 -3.53 10.73
C GLY A 18 -17.93 -3.38 11.93
N VAL A 19 -17.38 -4.48 12.45
CA VAL A 19 -16.34 -4.43 13.50
C VAL A 19 -15.04 -3.83 12.96
N LEU A 20 -14.60 -4.23 11.76
CA LEU A 20 -13.39 -3.69 11.13
C LEU A 20 -13.53 -2.18 10.86
N ILE A 21 -14.67 -1.73 10.35
CA ILE A 21 -14.95 -0.30 10.12
C ILE A 21 -14.89 0.50 11.43
N LEU A 22 -15.40 -0.03 12.54
CA LEU A 22 -15.28 0.65 13.84
C LEU A 22 -13.83 0.73 14.31
N MET A 23 -13.01 -0.30 14.05
CA MET A 23 -11.57 -0.27 14.35
C MET A 23 -10.84 0.77 13.49
N THR A 24 -11.20 0.90 12.21
CA THR A 24 -10.70 1.96 11.34
C THR A 24 -11.05 3.35 11.88
N GLY A 25 -12.30 3.56 12.32
CA GLY A 25 -12.70 4.81 12.97
C GLY A 25 -11.91 5.12 14.23
N ALA A 26 -11.59 4.10 15.04
CA ALA A 26 -10.72 4.28 16.20
C ALA A 26 -9.27 4.65 15.80
N ALA A 27 -8.76 4.09 14.70
CA ALA A 27 -7.44 4.45 14.18
C ALA A 27 -7.39 5.90 13.65
N MET A 28 -8.47 6.40 13.04
CA MET A 28 -8.62 7.80 12.59
C MET A 28 -8.58 8.82 13.75
N CYS A 29 -8.78 8.40 15.00
CA CYS A 29 -8.61 9.30 16.15
C CYS A 29 -7.17 9.80 16.30
N VAL A 30 -6.17 9.00 15.90
CA VAL A 30 -4.75 9.39 16.00
C VAL A 30 -4.44 10.61 15.13
N PRO A 31 -4.69 10.60 13.80
CA PRO A 31 -4.48 11.79 12.98
C PRO A 31 -5.44 12.93 13.34
N ALA A 32 -6.64 12.66 13.87
CA ALA A 32 -7.52 13.73 14.37
C ALA A 32 -6.90 14.48 15.58
N VAL A 33 -6.24 13.77 16.49
CA VAL A 33 -5.51 14.39 17.61
C VAL A 33 -4.32 15.20 17.10
N ILE A 34 -3.57 14.68 16.13
CA ILE A 34 -2.47 15.41 15.49
C ILE A 34 -2.98 16.69 14.84
N ALA A 35 -4.08 16.62 14.08
CA ALA A 35 -4.70 17.78 13.47
C ALA A 35 -5.09 18.84 14.52
N LEU A 36 -5.61 18.41 15.67
CA LEU A 36 -5.96 19.31 16.77
C LEU A 36 -4.71 19.97 17.40
N VAL A 37 -3.64 19.21 17.62
CA VAL A 37 -2.39 19.69 18.23
C VAL A 37 -1.69 20.72 17.34
N PHE A 38 -1.70 20.50 16.03
CA PHE A 38 -1.04 21.37 15.05
C PHE A 38 -1.94 22.47 14.46
N GLY A 39 -3.21 22.58 14.92
CA GLY A 39 -4.12 23.62 14.45
C GLY A 39 -4.67 23.41 13.03
N GLU A 40 -4.61 22.18 12.52
CA GLU A 40 -5.07 21.78 11.18
C GLU A 40 -6.60 21.58 11.18
N PHE A 41 -7.36 22.66 11.36
CA PHE A 41 -8.81 22.58 11.62
C PHE A 41 -9.60 22.00 10.44
N ARG A 42 -9.21 22.28 9.20
CA ARG A 42 -9.88 21.67 8.03
C ARG A 42 -9.76 20.15 8.05
N GLN A 43 -8.58 19.63 8.34
CA GLN A 43 -8.28 18.20 8.45
C GLN A 43 -8.99 17.59 9.65
N LEU A 44 -9.01 18.29 10.78
CA LEU A 44 -9.77 17.87 11.95
C LEU A 44 -11.25 17.66 11.59
N GLY A 45 -11.86 18.61 10.88
CA GLY A 45 -13.23 18.47 10.36
C GLY A 45 -13.41 17.23 9.47
N ALA A 46 -12.47 17.00 8.53
CA ALA A 46 -12.47 15.83 7.66
C ALA A 46 -12.39 14.50 8.44
N PHE A 47 -11.52 14.41 9.45
CA PHE A 47 -11.40 13.22 10.30
C PHE A 47 -12.63 13.01 11.18
N ILE A 48 -13.24 14.07 11.72
CA ILE A 48 -14.49 13.95 12.50
C ILE A 48 -15.61 13.36 11.63
N VAL A 49 -15.73 13.79 10.37
CA VAL A 49 -16.67 13.19 9.41
C VAL A 49 -16.32 11.71 9.16
N GLY A 50 -15.05 11.39 8.88
CA GLY A 50 -14.59 10.02 8.69
C GLY A 50 -14.91 9.10 9.88
N ILE A 51 -14.63 9.56 11.11
CA ILE A 51 -14.95 8.86 12.37
C ILE A 51 -16.46 8.66 12.49
N GLY A 52 -17.26 9.70 12.23
CA GLY A 52 -18.72 9.61 12.27
C GLY A 52 -19.28 8.59 11.29
N VAL A 53 -18.78 8.58 10.05
CA VAL A 53 -19.15 7.59 9.03
C VAL A 53 -18.78 6.18 9.49
N CYS A 54 -17.58 5.98 10.02
CA CYS A 54 -17.15 4.70 10.58
C CYS A 54 -18.07 4.23 11.71
N LEU A 55 -18.39 5.12 12.66
CA LEU A 55 -19.28 4.82 13.79
C LEU A 55 -20.68 4.46 13.31
N THR A 56 -21.24 5.20 12.35
CA THR A 56 -22.59 4.96 11.84
C THR A 56 -22.68 3.66 11.06
N VAL A 57 -21.87 3.53 10.00
CA VAL A 57 -21.88 2.37 9.10
C VAL A 57 -21.45 1.11 9.84
N GLY A 58 -20.37 1.20 10.63
CA GLY A 58 -19.87 0.08 11.42
C GLY A 58 -20.89 -0.41 12.44
N SER A 59 -21.60 0.49 13.13
CA SER A 59 -22.64 0.12 14.09
C SER A 59 -23.88 -0.47 13.40
N ALA A 60 -24.30 0.10 12.27
CA ALA A 60 -25.41 -0.41 11.47
C ALA A 60 -25.16 -1.84 10.99
N LEU A 61 -23.97 -2.11 10.42
CA LEU A 61 -23.60 -3.44 9.94
C LEU A 61 -23.56 -4.50 11.06
N ARG A 62 -23.27 -4.10 12.30
CA ARG A 62 -23.26 -5.01 13.46
C ARG A 62 -24.64 -5.50 13.89
N PHE A 63 -25.74 -4.92 13.39
CA PHE A 63 -27.09 -5.47 13.59
C PHE A 63 -27.30 -6.78 12.83
N PHE A 64 -26.49 -7.07 11.80
CA PHE A 64 -26.54 -8.36 11.15
C PHE A 64 -26.16 -9.49 12.12
N LYS A 65 -26.85 -10.62 11.96
CA LYS A 65 -26.67 -11.80 12.82
C LYS A 65 -25.33 -12.46 12.52
N ALA A 66 -24.44 -12.45 13.51
CA ALA A 66 -23.17 -13.15 13.46
C ALA A 66 -23.35 -14.65 13.73
N ARG A 67 -22.73 -15.49 12.90
CA ARG A 67 -22.43 -16.89 13.17
C ARG A 67 -20.91 -17.08 13.20
N GLY A 68 -20.43 -18.27 13.53
CA GLY A 68 -19.00 -18.59 13.45
C GLY A 68 -18.39 -18.30 12.08
N LEU A 69 -17.15 -17.82 12.05
CA LEU A 69 -16.36 -17.62 10.83
C LEU A 69 -15.79 -18.96 10.36
N ASP A 70 -16.51 -19.61 9.44
CA ASP A 70 -15.93 -20.73 8.67
C ASP A 70 -15.00 -20.21 7.57
N ARG A 71 -14.08 -21.05 7.08
CA ARG A 71 -13.11 -20.73 6.01
C ARG A 71 -13.73 -19.99 4.81
N ARG A 72 -14.94 -20.38 4.39
CA ARG A 72 -15.70 -19.76 3.29
C ARG A 72 -16.09 -18.31 3.58
N ARG A 73 -16.57 -18.04 4.81
CA ARG A 73 -16.97 -16.70 5.25
C ARG A 73 -15.75 -15.81 5.45
N ALA A 74 -14.64 -16.39 5.93
CA ALA A 74 -13.37 -15.69 6.05
C ALA A 74 -12.83 -15.24 4.67
N LEU A 75 -12.89 -16.12 3.65
CA LEU A 75 -12.51 -15.76 2.28
C LEU A 75 -13.32 -14.58 1.73
N LEU A 76 -14.64 -14.58 1.93
CA LEU A 76 -15.50 -13.45 1.55
C LEU A 76 -15.15 -12.18 2.32
N LEU A 77 -14.94 -12.29 3.64
CA LEU A 77 -14.58 -11.15 4.48
C LEU A 77 -13.25 -10.53 4.06
N VAL A 78 -12.25 -11.34 3.74
CA VAL A 78 -10.95 -10.85 3.24
C VAL A 78 -11.13 -10.20 1.87
N GLY A 79 -11.79 -10.85 0.91
CA GLY A 79 -11.97 -10.31 -0.44
C GLY A 79 -12.73 -8.98 -0.49
N PHE A 80 -13.86 -8.87 0.22
CA PHE A 80 -14.66 -7.63 0.26
C PHE A 80 -14.17 -6.60 1.28
N GLY A 81 -13.46 -7.05 2.32
CA GLY A 81 -12.99 -6.20 3.41
C GLY A 81 -12.08 -5.10 2.91
N TRP A 82 -11.11 -5.42 2.07
CA TRP A 82 -10.18 -4.44 1.49
C TRP A 82 -10.89 -3.35 0.69
N ILE A 83 -11.91 -3.72 -0.09
CA ILE A 83 -12.68 -2.79 -0.93
C ILE A 83 -13.47 -1.83 -0.03
N VAL A 84 -14.25 -2.36 0.92
CA VAL A 84 -15.12 -1.53 1.75
C VAL A 84 -14.31 -0.68 2.72
N ILE A 85 -13.24 -1.21 3.31
CA ILE A 85 -12.36 -0.44 4.18
C ILE A 85 -11.65 0.66 3.39
N GLY A 86 -11.20 0.40 2.16
CA GLY A 86 -10.62 1.42 1.27
C GLY A 86 -11.56 2.59 1.00
N ILE A 87 -12.84 2.31 0.70
CA ILE A 87 -13.83 3.38 0.48
C ILE A 87 -14.02 4.23 1.74
N VAL A 88 -14.07 3.61 2.91
CA VAL A 88 -14.25 4.33 4.19
C VAL A 88 -13.00 5.14 4.56
N CYS A 89 -11.82 4.57 4.35
CA CYS A 89 -10.54 5.22 4.62
C CYS A 89 -10.26 6.42 3.71
N ALA A 90 -10.83 6.43 2.50
CA ALA A 90 -10.73 7.54 1.55
C ALA A 90 -11.55 8.78 1.94
N VAL A 91 -12.53 8.66 2.86
CA VAL A 91 -13.42 9.76 3.25
C VAL A 91 -12.65 10.99 3.77
N PRO A 92 -11.78 10.89 4.80
CA PRO A 92 -11.03 12.06 5.26
C PRO A 92 -10.03 12.57 4.22
N LEU A 93 -9.46 11.70 3.39
CA LEU A 93 -8.55 12.09 2.30
C LEU A 93 -9.28 12.91 1.23
N LEU A 94 -10.49 12.54 0.86
CA LEU A 94 -11.31 13.31 -0.07
C LEU A 94 -11.59 14.73 0.46
N LEU A 95 -11.98 14.81 1.73
CA LEU A 95 -12.42 16.07 2.34
C LEU A 95 -11.26 17.03 2.64
N SER A 96 -10.02 16.56 2.59
CA SER A 96 -8.85 17.42 2.80
C SER A 96 -8.62 18.41 1.66
N GLY A 97 -9.06 18.09 0.44
CA GLY A 97 -8.86 18.92 -0.76
C GLY A 97 -7.48 18.79 -1.42
N SER A 98 -6.65 17.84 -1.00
CA SER A 98 -5.32 17.60 -1.61
C SER A 98 -5.37 16.74 -2.88
N PHE A 99 -6.56 16.25 -3.25
CA PHE A 99 -6.77 15.35 -4.39
C PHE A 99 -7.66 16.02 -5.45
N SER A 100 -7.34 15.80 -6.73
CA SER A 100 -8.11 16.38 -7.84
C SER A 100 -9.51 15.74 -7.99
N SER A 101 -9.62 14.45 -7.67
CA SER A 101 -10.86 13.70 -7.82
C SER A 101 -11.08 12.69 -6.69
N TRP A 102 -12.32 12.25 -6.53
CA TRP A 102 -12.65 11.19 -5.58
C TRP A 102 -11.91 9.88 -5.85
N PHE A 103 -11.67 9.58 -7.13
CA PHE A 103 -10.99 8.36 -7.51
C PHE A 103 -9.51 8.38 -7.10
N ASP A 104 -8.88 9.56 -7.04
CA ASP A 104 -7.48 9.70 -6.59
C ASP A 104 -7.36 9.47 -5.08
N ALA A 105 -8.31 9.99 -4.29
CA ALA A 105 -8.38 9.74 -2.86
C ALA A 105 -8.66 8.26 -2.55
N LEU A 106 -9.51 7.60 -3.35
CA LEU A 106 -9.74 6.15 -3.25
C LEU A 106 -8.48 5.38 -3.63
N PHE A 107 -7.79 5.78 -4.68
CA PHE A 107 -6.53 5.17 -5.12
C PHE A 107 -5.47 5.24 -4.02
N ASP A 108 -5.22 6.42 -3.44
CA ASP A 108 -4.23 6.61 -2.39
C ASP A 108 -4.62 5.81 -1.12
N SER A 109 -5.90 5.77 -0.77
CA SER A 109 -6.38 4.94 0.34
C SER A 109 -6.18 3.44 0.11
N VAL A 110 -6.47 2.95 -1.10
CA VAL A 110 -6.26 1.54 -1.43
C VAL A 110 -4.77 1.23 -1.43
N SER A 111 -3.96 2.07 -2.06
CA SER A 111 -2.50 1.97 -2.10
C SER A 111 -1.91 1.91 -0.68
N ALA A 112 -2.39 2.76 0.23
CA ALA A 112 -2.05 2.69 1.66
C ALA A 112 -2.43 1.35 2.27
N LEU A 113 -3.71 0.95 2.20
CA LEU A 113 -4.14 -0.31 2.83
C LEU A 113 -3.45 -1.55 2.26
N THR A 114 -3.17 -1.57 0.97
CA THR A 114 -2.47 -2.68 0.32
C THR A 114 -0.96 -2.62 0.49
N THR A 115 -0.45 -1.61 1.20
CA THR A 115 0.98 -1.33 1.40
C THR A 115 1.73 -1.22 0.08
N THR A 116 1.07 -0.66 -0.95
CA THR A 116 1.70 -0.43 -2.24
C THR A 116 2.55 0.83 -2.19
N GLY A 117 2.11 1.94 -1.57
CA GLY A 117 2.98 3.12 -1.43
C GLY A 117 2.98 4.11 -2.61
N VAL A 118 2.14 3.89 -3.62
CA VAL A 118 1.98 4.81 -4.76
C VAL A 118 0.95 5.89 -4.44
N THR A 119 1.24 7.13 -4.87
CA THR A 119 0.43 8.32 -4.61
C THR A 119 -0.05 8.99 -5.90
N LEU A 120 -1.25 9.57 -5.86
CA LEU A 120 -1.79 10.46 -6.89
C LEU A 120 -2.17 11.83 -6.31
N VAL A 121 -1.60 12.18 -5.16
CA VAL A 121 -1.72 13.50 -4.54
C VAL A 121 -1.09 14.54 -5.48
N ASN A 122 -1.72 15.71 -5.61
CA ASN A 122 -1.22 16.79 -6.47
C ASN A 122 0.15 17.32 -6.00
N ASP A 123 0.28 17.47 -4.69
CA ASP A 123 1.51 17.91 -4.05
C ASP A 123 1.67 17.24 -2.67
N VAL A 124 2.67 16.36 -2.56
CA VAL A 124 2.94 15.59 -1.34
C VAL A 124 3.52 16.47 -0.24
N ASP A 125 4.38 17.43 -0.57
CA ASP A 125 5.05 18.31 0.39
C ASP A 125 4.09 19.35 1.00
N SER A 126 3.02 19.66 0.29
CA SER A 126 1.93 20.51 0.80
C SER A 126 0.98 19.79 1.76
N LEU A 127 1.17 18.48 2.04
CA LEU A 127 0.28 17.73 2.91
C LEU A 127 0.47 18.11 4.38
N SER A 128 -0.65 18.19 5.08
CA SER A 128 -0.67 18.36 6.54
C SER A 128 -0.09 17.14 7.28
N TYR A 129 0.38 17.35 8.51
CA TYR A 129 0.94 16.28 9.34
C TYR A 129 -0.09 15.19 9.64
N SER A 130 -1.35 15.56 9.85
CA SER A 130 -2.42 14.59 10.08
C SER A 130 -2.73 13.73 8.86
N GLN A 131 -2.65 14.28 7.64
CA GLN A 131 -2.86 13.52 6.40
C GLN A 131 -1.75 12.52 6.17
N ILE A 132 -0.48 12.94 6.29
CA ILE A 132 0.67 12.04 6.13
C ILE A 132 0.58 10.93 7.18
N THR A 133 0.29 11.29 8.44
CA THR A 133 0.13 10.30 9.51
C THR A 133 -0.98 9.29 9.21
N TRP A 134 -2.11 9.72 8.62
CA TRP A 134 -3.16 8.79 8.25
C TRP A 134 -2.72 7.80 7.17
N ARG A 135 -2.00 8.25 6.14
CA ARG A 135 -1.44 7.40 5.07
C ARG A 135 -0.52 6.34 5.64
N VAL A 136 0.39 6.74 6.53
CA VAL A 136 1.34 5.83 7.20
C VAL A 136 0.62 4.83 8.12
N ILE A 137 -0.37 5.28 8.90
CA ILE A 137 -1.14 4.39 9.80
C ILE A 137 -1.95 3.35 9.01
N MET A 138 -2.57 3.76 7.90
CA MET A 138 -3.26 2.83 7.00
C MET A 138 -2.32 1.77 6.45
N SER A 139 -1.13 2.18 6.00
CA SER A 139 -0.10 1.28 5.50
C SER A 139 0.39 0.30 6.55
N PHE A 140 0.75 0.79 7.73
CA PHE A 140 1.16 -0.07 8.83
C PHE A 140 0.04 -1.02 9.30
N GLY A 141 -1.21 -0.54 9.37
CA GLY A 141 -2.37 -1.37 9.68
C GLY A 141 -2.63 -2.47 8.64
N GLY A 142 -2.45 -2.14 7.36
CA GLY A 142 -2.51 -3.09 6.24
C GLY A 142 -1.44 -4.18 6.34
N ALA A 143 -0.20 -3.78 6.65
CA ALA A 143 0.93 -4.68 6.89
C ALA A 143 0.64 -5.71 7.98
N LEU A 144 0.19 -5.24 9.15
CA LEU A 144 -0.17 -6.12 10.28
C LEU A 144 -1.32 -7.06 9.92
N THR A 145 -2.30 -6.57 9.16
CA THR A 145 -3.46 -7.36 8.73
C THR A 145 -3.03 -8.53 7.84
N VAL A 146 -2.14 -8.30 6.88
CA VAL A 146 -1.63 -9.37 6.00
C VAL A 146 -0.80 -10.40 6.77
N VAL A 147 0.06 -9.97 7.69
CA VAL A 147 0.83 -10.91 8.52
C VAL A 147 -0.10 -11.82 9.32
N VAL A 148 -1.13 -11.24 9.96
CA VAL A 148 -2.10 -12.02 10.74
C VAL A 148 -2.91 -12.96 9.84
N ILE A 149 -3.40 -12.49 8.68
CA ILE A 149 -4.13 -13.35 7.74
C ILE A 149 -3.25 -14.51 7.28
N ALA A 150 -2.00 -14.26 6.90
CA ALA A 150 -1.06 -15.28 6.44
C ALA A 150 -0.86 -16.41 7.48
N MET A 151 -0.83 -16.07 8.77
CA MET A 151 -0.66 -17.07 9.85
C MET A 151 -1.88 -17.99 10.02
N TYR A 152 -3.09 -17.52 9.73
CA TYR A 152 -4.34 -18.25 9.94
C TYR A 152 -5.00 -18.78 8.65
N SER A 153 -4.55 -18.34 7.47
CA SER A 153 -5.20 -18.66 6.19
C SER A 153 -4.99 -20.11 5.73
N GLY A 154 -3.91 -20.75 6.19
CA GLY A 154 -3.54 -22.09 5.74
C GLY A 154 -2.89 -22.14 4.35
N PHE A 155 -2.74 -21.01 3.65
CA PHE A 155 -2.34 -20.99 2.24
C PHE A 155 -0.86 -21.30 2.00
N PHE A 156 -0.01 -21.15 3.02
CA PHE A 156 1.44 -21.34 2.94
C PHE A 156 1.91 -22.76 3.34
N GLY A 157 1.02 -23.76 3.25
CA GLY A 157 1.34 -25.17 3.52
C GLY A 157 1.34 -25.54 5.01
N GLU A 158 1.92 -26.69 5.36
CA GLU A 158 1.90 -27.26 6.72
C GLU A 158 2.52 -26.36 7.81
N GLY A 159 3.34 -25.36 7.44
CA GLY A 159 3.91 -24.38 8.39
C GLY A 159 2.86 -23.51 9.08
N SER A 160 1.78 -23.15 8.38
CA SER A 160 0.62 -22.49 8.98
C SER A 160 -0.12 -23.41 9.97
N ARG A 161 -0.12 -24.73 9.68
CA ARG A 161 -0.66 -25.75 10.58
C ARG A 161 0.19 -25.93 11.82
N VAL A 162 1.48 -25.58 11.83
CA VAL A 162 2.31 -25.57 13.05
C VAL A 162 1.79 -24.55 14.07
N PHE A 163 1.34 -23.38 13.60
CA PHE A 163 0.64 -22.40 14.45
C PHE A 163 -0.78 -22.85 14.82
N MET A 164 -1.44 -23.63 13.94
CA MET A 164 -2.74 -24.25 14.22
C MET A 164 -2.68 -25.65 14.85
N MET A 165 -1.51 -26.18 15.21
CA MET A 165 -1.29 -27.63 15.47
C MET A 165 -1.93 -28.12 16.77
N ASN A 166 -2.54 -27.23 17.55
CA ASN A 166 -3.16 -27.55 18.84
C ASN A 166 -4.69 -27.47 18.83
N GLU A 167 -5.35 -27.40 17.68
CA GLU A 167 -6.80 -27.14 17.66
C GLU A 167 -7.67 -28.38 17.90
N ARG A 168 -8.14 -28.49 19.16
CA ARG A 168 -9.52 -28.92 19.45
C ARG A 168 -10.48 -27.76 19.13
N ARG A 169 -11.62 -28.13 18.54
CA ARG A 169 -12.61 -27.30 17.83
C ARG A 169 -13.49 -26.41 18.75
N ASP A 170 -12.89 -25.64 19.65
CA ASP A 170 -13.61 -24.72 20.57
C ASP A 170 -13.42 -23.25 20.14
N GLY A 171 -14.45 -22.64 19.54
CA GLY A 171 -14.37 -21.31 18.91
C GLY A 171 -14.04 -20.13 19.83
N GLU A 172 -14.29 -20.23 21.14
CA GLU A 172 -13.92 -19.18 22.10
C GLU A 172 -12.40 -19.14 22.38
N ARG A 173 -11.75 -20.32 22.44
CA ARG A 173 -10.29 -20.43 22.63
C ARG A 173 -9.53 -19.95 21.39
N THR A 174 -10.06 -20.20 20.19
CA THR A 174 -9.48 -19.71 18.93
C THR A 174 -9.51 -18.18 18.87
N ARG A 175 -10.62 -17.53 19.27
CA ARG A 175 -10.72 -16.06 19.26
C ARG A 175 -9.71 -15.40 20.21
N ALA A 176 -9.57 -15.90 21.44
CA ALA A 176 -8.61 -15.37 22.42
C ALA A 176 -7.16 -15.46 21.89
N ARG A 177 -6.81 -16.54 21.20
CA ARG A 177 -5.47 -16.72 20.60
C ARG A 177 -5.21 -15.82 19.40
N ILE A 178 -6.22 -15.54 18.55
CA ILE A 178 -6.05 -14.56 17.45
C ILE A 178 -5.68 -13.19 18.03
N SER A 179 -6.38 -12.73 19.07
CA SER A 179 -6.03 -11.46 19.72
C SER A 179 -4.62 -11.47 20.32
N GLU A 180 -4.19 -12.58 20.94
CA GLU A 180 -2.82 -12.72 21.47
C GLU A 180 -1.77 -12.66 20.36
N THR A 181 -2.02 -13.32 19.21
CA THR A 181 -1.14 -13.25 18.05
C THR A 181 -1.07 -11.84 17.47
N CYS A 182 -2.21 -11.17 17.27
CA CYS A 182 -2.25 -9.77 16.80
C CYS A 182 -1.44 -8.84 17.71
N LEU A 183 -1.60 -8.97 19.03
CA LEU A 183 -0.84 -8.21 20.02
C LEU A 183 0.66 -8.55 19.96
N SER A 184 1.02 -9.82 19.74
CA SER A 184 2.41 -10.25 19.59
C SER A 184 3.07 -9.64 18.35
N VAL A 185 2.37 -9.67 17.21
CA VAL A 185 2.83 -9.03 15.96
C VAL A 185 3.01 -7.52 16.18
N LEU A 186 2.00 -6.85 16.72
CA LEU A 186 2.07 -5.41 17.03
C LEU A 186 3.23 -5.09 17.98
N ARG A 187 3.49 -5.90 19.00
CA ARG A 187 4.63 -5.70 19.91
C ARG A 187 5.98 -5.87 19.22
N VAL A 188 6.14 -6.84 18.31
CA VAL A 188 7.40 -7.01 17.56
C VAL A 188 7.60 -5.87 16.59
N TYR A 189 6.66 -5.67 15.66
CA TYR A 189 6.76 -4.67 14.60
C TYR A 189 6.79 -3.26 15.19
N GLY A 190 5.96 -2.99 16.21
CA GLY A 190 5.95 -1.72 16.94
C GLY A 190 7.25 -1.46 17.72
N SER A 191 7.94 -2.49 18.23
CA SER A 191 9.24 -2.30 18.86
C SER A 191 10.33 -1.91 17.86
N PHE A 192 10.35 -2.53 16.67
CA PHE A 192 11.24 -2.13 15.58
C PHE A 192 10.90 -0.73 15.07
N ALA A 193 9.62 -0.43 14.87
CA ALA A 193 9.15 0.89 14.49
C ALA A 193 9.60 1.97 15.48
N LEU A 194 9.48 1.71 16.79
CA LEU A 194 9.88 2.65 17.83
C LEU A 194 11.39 2.91 17.83
N VAL A 195 12.21 1.85 17.82
CA VAL A 195 13.68 2.00 17.79
C VAL A 195 14.13 2.68 16.51
N GLY A 196 13.54 2.29 15.38
CA GLY A 196 13.79 2.90 14.08
C GLY A 196 13.40 4.37 14.04
N ALA A 197 12.24 4.73 14.60
CA ALA A 197 11.75 6.11 14.65
C ALA A 197 12.67 6.99 15.48
N LEU A 198 13.14 6.50 16.64
CA LEU A 198 14.09 7.23 17.47
C LEU A 198 15.42 7.46 16.74
N ALA A 199 15.97 6.42 16.09
CA ALA A 199 17.20 6.55 15.32
C ALA A 199 17.05 7.52 14.14
N ALA A 200 15.96 7.40 13.37
CA ALA A 200 15.66 8.28 12.24
C ALA A 200 15.44 9.74 12.70
N THR A 201 14.75 9.95 13.84
CA THR A 201 14.54 11.28 14.43
C THR A 201 15.87 11.93 14.80
N VAL A 202 16.77 11.20 15.46
CA VAL A 202 18.09 11.71 15.84
C VAL A 202 18.88 12.11 14.61
N ILE A 203 18.86 11.29 13.56
CA ILE A 203 19.53 11.61 12.29
C ILE A 203 18.90 12.87 11.65
N CYS A 204 17.57 12.95 11.60
CA CYS A 204 16.85 14.12 11.08
C CYS A 204 17.19 15.42 11.83
N LEU A 205 17.41 15.35 13.16
CA LEU A 205 17.86 16.51 13.94
C LEU A 205 19.28 16.96 13.53
N PHE A 206 20.18 16.02 13.25
CA PHE A 206 21.53 16.33 12.75
C PHE A 206 21.53 16.90 11.33
N LEU A 207 20.51 16.57 10.54
CA LEU A 207 20.27 17.15 9.21
C LEU A 207 19.75 18.60 9.26
N GLY A 208 19.51 19.16 10.45
CA GLY A 208 19.05 20.54 10.61
C GLY A 208 17.53 20.72 10.58
N LEU A 209 16.76 19.63 10.51
CA LEU A 209 15.30 19.71 10.56
C LEU A 209 14.82 20.23 11.91
N HIS A 210 13.77 21.05 11.88
CA HIS A 210 13.12 21.53 13.10
C HIS A 210 12.68 20.34 13.97
N PRO A 211 12.76 20.40 15.32
CA PRO A 211 12.57 19.22 16.16
C PRO A 211 11.23 18.50 15.98
N VAL A 212 10.17 19.26 15.70
CA VAL A 212 8.85 18.69 15.40
C VAL A 212 8.87 17.91 14.09
N ASP A 213 9.44 18.48 13.03
CA ASP A 213 9.56 17.84 11.72
C ASP A 213 10.43 16.59 11.81
N ALA A 214 11.55 16.66 12.54
CA ALA A 214 12.42 15.51 12.72
C ALA A 214 11.72 14.33 13.40
N ILE A 215 10.90 14.59 14.45
CA ILE A 215 10.12 13.56 15.13
C ILE A 215 9.06 12.97 14.20
N MET A 216 8.34 13.82 13.47
CA MET A 216 7.28 13.37 12.58
C MET A 216 7.83 12.57 11.40
N ASN A 217 8.85 13.07 10.71
CA ASN A 217 9.54 12.36 9.63
C ASN A 217 10.14 11.05 10.10
N GLY A 218 10.85 11.04 11.24
CA GLY A 218 11.40 9.81 11.81
C GLY A 218 10.32 8.76 12.12
N PHE A 219 9.18 9.18 12.67
CA PHE A 219 8.03 8.32 12.94
C PHE A 219 7.43 7.74 11.65
N TRP A 220 7.18 8.58 10.65
CA TRP A 220 6.58 8.18 9.37
C TRP A 220 7.48 7.21 8.61
N LEU A 221 8.75 7.57 8.43
CA LEU A 221 9.73 6.75 7.70
C LEU A 221 9.90 5.37 8.36
N ALA A 222 10.00 5.32 9.69
CA ALA A 222 10.20 4.05 10.38
C ALA A 222 8.99 3.10 10.27
N LEU A 223 7.76 3.63 10.40
CA LEU A 223 6.53 2.87 10.24
C LEU A 223 6.34 2.37 8.82
N THR A 224 6.62 3.20 7.83
CA THR A 224 6.56 2.82 6.42
C THR A 224 7.61 1.75 6.11
N ALA A 225 8.85 1.90 6.58
CA ALA A 225 9.94 0.97 6.31
C ALA A 225 9.69 -0.43 6.90
N ILE A 226 9.30 -0.52 8.18
CA ILE A 226 8.97 -1.81 8.81
C ILE A 226 7.67 -2.42 8.27
N GLY A 227 6.73 -1.56 7.85
CA GLY A 227 5.47 -1.96 7.23
C GLY A 227 5.60 -2.39 5.78
N THR A 228 6.77 -2.16 5.15
CA THR A 228 7.03 -2.31 3.71
C THR A 228 5.93 -1.64 2.88
N GLY A 229 5.79 -0.33 3.06
CA GLY A 229 4.58 0.41 2.68
C GLY A 229 4.76 1.62 1.75
N GLY A 230 5.99 1.98 1.41
CA GLY A 230 6.37 2.98 0.39
C GLY A 230 6.03 4.46 0.63
N PHE A 231 5.06 4.80 1.47
CA PHE A 231 4.71 6.20 1.73
C PHE A 231 5.80 6.99 2.47
N VAL A 232 6.37 7.95 1.75
CA VAL A 232 7.34 8.93 2.27
C VAL A 232 6.71 10.34 2.23
N PRO A 233 7.03 11.21 3.22
CA PRO A 233 6.43 12.53 3.39
C PRO A 233 6.79 13.58 2.32
N HIS A 234 7.75 13.30 1.44
CA HIS A 234 8.29 14.25 0.47
C HIS A 234 8.21 13.71 -0.95
N THR A 235 8.08 14.60 -1.95
CA THR A 235 7.98 14.21 -3.36
C THR A 235 9.24 13.52 -3.88
N SER A 236 10.43 13.97 -3.44
CA SER A 236 11.73 13.35 -3.80
C SER A 236 12.07 12.10 -2.96
N ASP A 237 11.11 11.55 -2.22
CA ASP A 237 11.25 10.32 -1.43
C ASP A 237 12.49 10.34 -0.50
N LEU A 238 13.38 9.34 -0.55
CA LEU A 238 14.57 9.27 0.32
C LEU A 238 15.68 10.24 -0.10
N ILE A 239 15.61 10.78 -1.33
CA ILE A 239 16.61 11.69 -1.88
C ILE A 239 16.55 13.02 -1.14
N TYR A 240 15.35 13.46 -0.72
CA TYR A 240 15.13 14.66 0.10
C TYR A 240 16.13 14.83 1.24
N TYR A 241 16.55 13.73 1.88
CA TYR A 241 17.36 13.75 3.09
C TYR A 241 18.87 13.75 2.83
N HIS A 242 19.33 13.42 1.61
CA HIS A 242 20.75 13.36 1.23
C HIS A 242 21.66 12.64 2.26
N SER A 243 21.12 11.60 2.95
CA SER A 243 21.74 11.03 4.16
C SER A 243 21.92 9.52 4.10
N LEU A 244 23.17 9.08 3.92
CA LEU A 244 23.56 7.67 3.98
C LEU A 244 23.18 6.98 5.32
N PRO A 245 23.42 7.56 6.52
CA PRO A 245 23.02 6.94 7.78
C PRO A 245 21.51 6.68 7.88
N LEU A 246 20.68 7.62 7.41
CA LEU A 246 19.23 7.46 7.44
C LEU A 246 18.81 6.28 6.56
N GLN A 247 19.31 6.24 5.33
CA GLN A 247 18.99 5.17 4.39
C GLN A 247 19.44 3.78 4.88
N PHE A 248 20.56 3.68 5.61
CA PHE A 248 20.96 2.43 6.27
C PHE A 248 19.98 1.98 7.35
N VAL A 249 19.53 2.89 8.22
CA VAL A 249 18.55 2.60 9.26
C VAL A 249 17.24 2.13 8.63
N LEU A 250 16.76 2.83 7.59
CA LEU A 250 15.54 2.45 6.89
C LEU A 250 15.69 1.12 6.17
N SER A 251 16.79 0.88 5.46
CA SER A 251 17.10 -0.40 4.81
C SER A 251 17.08 -1.57 5.81
N ALA A 252 17.62 -1.39 7.02
CA ALA A 252 17.56 -2.41 8.07
C ALA A 252 16.12 -2.69 8.53
N LEU A 253 15.27 -1.66 8.64
CA LEU A 253 13.84 -1.81 8.97
C LEU A 253 13.07 -2.50 7.84
N MET A 254 13.37 -2.19 6.58
CA MET A 254 12.76 -2.84 5.41
C MET A 254 13.05 -4.34 5.41
N ILE A 255 14.32 -4.72 5.64
CA ILE A 255 14.72 -6.13 5.77
C ILE A 255 13.99 -6.78 6.95
N ALA A 256 13.87 -6.09 8.08
CA ALA A 256 13.14 -6.60 9.23
C ALA A 256 11.63 -6.79 8.93
N GLY A 257 11.02 -5.91 8.15
CA GLY A 257 9.61 -6.02 7.73
C GLY A 257 9.39 -7.19 6.78
N ALA A 258 10.36 -7.44 5.90
CA ALA A 258 10.32 -8.50 4.88
C ALA A 258 10.63 -9.90 5.41
N ILE A 259 11.30 -10.03 6.56
CA ILE A 259 11.56 -11.31 7.22
C ILE A 259 10.25 -11.84 7.85
N SER A 260 10.10 -13.17 7.80
CA SER A 260 8.93 -13.85 8.37
C SER A 260 8.76 -13.59 9.88
N PHE A 261 7.55 -13.22 10.30
CA PHE A 261 7.23 -13.04 11.74
C PHE A 261 7.55 -14.29 12.58
N ALA A 262 7.42 -15.48 11.99
CA ALA A 262 7.75 -16.73 12.65
C ALA A 262 9.21 -16.80 13.11
N VAL A 263 10.15 -16.17 12.38
CA VAL A 263 11.56 -16.09 12.79
C VAL A 263 11.71 -15.34 14.11
N TYR A 264 11.01 -14.22 14.28
CA TYR A 264 11.01 -13.45 15.54
C TYR A 264 10.39 -14.24 16.69
N ALA A 265 9.33 -15.01 16.42
CA ALA A 265 8.73 -15.89 17.41
C ALA A 265 9.71 -17.00 17.88
N TYR A 266 10.44 -17.63 16.95
CA TYR A 266 11.47 -18.63 17.28
C TYR A 266 12.67 -18.02 18.02
N ALA A 267 13.06 -16.79 17.67
CA ALA A 267 14.14 -16.06 18.35
C ALA A 267 13.77 -15.78 19.81
N ARG A 268 12.55 -15.28 20.07
CA ARG A 268 12.03 -15.06 21.43
C ARG A 268 11.92 -16.35 22.25
N ALA A 269 11.67 -17.49 21.60
CA ALA A 269 11.64 -18.79 22.23
C ALA A 269 13.03 -19.43 22.44
N GLY A 270 14.13 -18.76 22.06
CA GLY A 270 15.50 -19.28 22.18
C GLY A 270 15.86 -20.40 21.21
N ARG A 271 15.09 -20.62 20.14
CA ARG A 271 15.22 -21.77 19.22
C ARG A 271 16.04 -21.46 17.97
N PHE A 272 17.24 -20.89 18.14
CA PHE A 272 18.10 -20.41 17.04
C PHE A 272 18.49 -21.46 15.99
N LYS A 273 18.50 -22.76 16.36
CA LYS A 273 18.77 -23.86 15.42
C LYS A 273 17.80 -23.90 14.24
N HIS A 274 16.53 -23.56 14.47
CA HIS A 274 15.50 -23.55 13.42
C HIS A 274 15.66 -22.35 12.49
N ILE A 275 16.17 -21.22 13.00
CA ILE A 275 16.45 -20.01 12.21
C ILE A 275 17.59 -20.29 11.23
N LYS A 276 18.74 -20.78 11.73
CA LYS A 276 19.91 -21.08 10.89
C LYS A 276 19.65 -22.13 9.82
N ARG A 277 18.80 -23.12 10.12
CA ARG A 277 18.45 -24.19 9.17
C ARG A 277 17.36 -23.79 8.18
N ASN A 278 16.62 -22.71 8.43
CA ASN A 278 15.53 -22.28 7.56
C ASN A 278 16.07 -22.04 6.13
N ALA A 279 15.51 -22.76 5.16
CA ALA A 279 15.94 -22.66 3.78
C ALA A 279 15.45 -21.38 3.10
N GLU A 280 14.28 -20.88 3.48
CA GLU A 280 13.72 -19.64 2.94
C GLU A 280 14.59 -18.43 3.30
N LEU A 281 14.92 -18.28 4.58
CA LEU A 281 15.75 -17.16 5.06
C LEU A 281 17.14 -17.15 4.40
N ARG A 282 17.75 -18.33 4.20
CA ARG A 282 19.06 -18.44 3.56
C ARG A 282 19.01 -18.08 2.07
N VAL A 283 17.97 -18.50 1.36
CA VAL A 283 17.79 -18.15 -0.06
C VAL A 283 17.48 -16.66 -0.19
N TYR A 284 16.68 -16.09 0.71
CA TYR A 284 16.40 -14.66 0.73
C TYR A 284 17.66 -13.81 1.00
N ALA A 285 18.47 -14.20 1.99
CA ALA A 285 19.72 -13.51 2.27
C ALA A 285 20.72 -13.61 1.10
N LEU A 286 20.84 -14.79 0.48
CA LEU A 286 21.67 -14.97 -0.71
C LEU A 286 21.15 -14.11 -1.88
N TRP A 287 19.83 -14.01 -2.05
CA TRP A 287 19.20 -13.22 -3.10
C TRP A 287 19.56 -11.74 -2.99
N ILE A 288 19.43 -11.15 -1.80
CA ILE A 288 19.82 -9.74 -1.58
C ILE A 288 21.30 -9.53 -1.92
N VAL A 289 22.19 -10.40 -1.42
CA VAL A 289 23.63 -10.28 -1.68
C VAL A 289 23.95 -10.37 -3.18
N VAL A 290 23.30 -11.29 -3.89
CA VAL A 290 23.46 -11.44 -5.35
C VAL A 290 22.96 -10.20 -6.08
N LEU A 291 21.78 -9.69 -5.76
CA LEU A 291 21.25 -8.48 -6.38
C LEU A 291 22.15 -7.27 -6.16
N VAL A 292 22.60 -7.05 -4.91
CA VAL A 292 23.52 -5.95 -4.59
C VAL A 292 24.81 -6.10 -5.41
N ALA A 293 25.41 -7.29 -5.45
CA ALA A 293 26.62 -7.52 -6.23
C ALA A 293 26.43 -7.24 -7.73
N PHE A 294 25.30 -7.64 -8.32
CA PHE A 294 25.02 -7.38 -9.73
C PHE A 294 24.73 -5.91 -10.03
N VAL A 295 23.94 -5.24 -9.18
CA VAL A 295 23.66 -3.81 -9.36
C VAL A 295 24.94 -3.00 -9.17
N THR A 296 25.73 -3.27 -8.13
CA THR A 296 27.04 -2.63 -7.95
C THR A 296 27.94 -2.87 -9.16
N TRP A 297 27.99 -4.09 -9.69
CA TRP A 297 28.80 -4.40 -10.86
C TRP A 297 28.38 -3.61 -12.12
N ILE A 298 27.08 -3.50 -12.40
CA ILE A 298 26.61 -2.73 -13.56
C ILE A 298 26.84 -1.23 -13.34
N MET A 299 26.52 -0.70 -12.16
CA MET A 299 26.66 0.73 -11.87
C MET A 299 28.12 1.20 -11.91
N THR A 300 29.08 0.38 -11.47
CA THR A 300 30.52 0.67 -11.61
C THR A 300 31.01 0.54 -13.06
N ARG A 301 30.33 -0.23 -13.91
CA ARG A 301 30.72 -0.39 -15.33
C ARG A 301 30.24 0.76 -16.21
N GLU A 302 29.12 1.37 -15.85
CA GLU A 302 28.47 2.46 -16.57
C GLU A 302 28.87 3.85 -16.04
N ASP A 303 29.80 3.90 -15.06
CA ASP A 303 30.29 5.14 -14.41
C ASP A 303 29.20 6.05 -13.81
N ILE A 304 27.99 5.53 -13.54
CA ILE A 304 26.86 6.28 -12.97
C ILE A 304 27.08 6.56 -11.47
N PHE A 305 27.65 5.60 -10.73
CA PHE A 305 28.05 5.78 -9.32
C PHE A 305 29.47 5.24 -9.12
N THR A 306 30.45 6.14 -9.09
CA THR A 306 31.87 5.77 -8.98
C THR A 306 32.36 5.73 -7.53
N SER A 307 31.69 6.44 -6.62
CA SER A 307 32.03 6.47 -5.20
C SER A 307 31.40 5.31 -4.43
N LEU A 308 32.13 4.76 -3.44
CA LEU A 308 31.60 3.73 -2.54
C LEU A 308 30.38 4.24 -1.77
N GLY A 309 30.41 5.52 -1.36
CA GLY A 309 29.28 6.17 -0.71
C GLY A 309 28.02 6.15 -1.56
N GLY A 310 28.12 6.50 -2.84
CA GLY A 310 26.98 6.49 -3.77
C GLY A 310 26.39 5.13 -4.07
N LEU A 311 27.26 4.13 -4.23
CA LEU A 311 26.83 2.74 -4.40
C LEU A 311 26.08 2.23 -3.17
N MET A 312 26.49 2.65 -1.96
CA MET A 312 25.81 2.29 -0.71
C MET A 312 24.56 3.11 -0.45
N GLN A 313 24.54 4.39 -0.81
CA GLN A 313 23.38 5.28 -0.65
C GLN A 313 22.30 4.86 -1.65
N ASN A 314 22.55 5.08 -2.94
CA ASN A 314 21.52 4.99 -3.95
C ASN A 314 21.34 3.53 -4.42
N GLY A 315 22.44 2.81 -4.67
CA GLY A 315 22.40 1.44 -5.20
C GLY A 315 21.83 0.42 -4.21
N LEU A 316 22.46 0.30 -3.04
CA LEU A 316 22.06 -0.66 -2.01
C LEU A 316 20.64 -0.39 -1.50
N SER A 317 20.28 0.87 -1.22
CA SER A 317 18.94 1.22 -0.73
C SER A 317 17.87 0.91 -1.77
N THR A 318 18.11 1.21 -3.05
CA THR A 318 17.19 0.86 -4.15
C THR A 318 16.99 -0.66 -4.25
N VAL A 319 18.07 -1.44 -4.19
CA VAL A 319 17.99 -2.91 -4.23
C VAL A 319 17.26 -3.47 -3.02
N ILE A 320 17.54 -2.99 -1.82
CA ILE A 320 16.88 -3.45 -0.59
C ILE A 320 15.40 -3.09 -0.65
N SER A 321 15.05 -1.87 -1.04
CA SER A 321 13.66 -1.43 -1.18
C SER A 321 12.90 -2.31 -2.19
N ALA A 322 13.49 -2.58 -3.35
CA ALA A 322 12.92 -3.47 -4.36
C ALA A 322 12.74 -4.91 -3.86
N ALA A 323 13.80 -5.52 -3.29
CA ALA A 323 13.79 -6.90 -2.83
C ALA A 323 12.93 -7.14 -1.57
N THR A 324 12.65 -6.09 -0.81
CA THR A 324 11.73 -6.13 0.34
C THR A 324 10.31 -5.74 -0.04
N THR A 325 10.08 -5.33 -1.30
CA THR A 325 8.82 -4.73 -1.78
C THR A 325 8.36 -3.57 -0.90
N CYS A 326 9.30 -2.72 -0.46
CA CYS A 326 9.01 -1.57 0.39
C CYS A 326 8.55 -0.37 -0.43
N GLY A 327 9.19 -0.09 -1.56
CA GLY A 327 8.75 0.98 -2.47
C GLY A 327 9.46 2.31 -2.33
N MET A 328 10.18 2.55 -1.22
CA MET A 328 10.94 3.78 -1.02
C MET A 328 12.06 3.90 -2.06
N GLN A 329 12.12 5.00 -2.79
CA GLN A 329 13.07 5.25 -3.86
C GLN A 329 14.22 6.13 -3.37
N ALA A 330 15.45 5.68 -3.63
CA ALA A 330 16.68 6.46 -3.40
C ALA A 330 17.23 7.06 -4.71
N VAL A 331 16.45 6.99 -5.79
CA VAL A 331 16.74 7.54 -7.11
C VAL A 331 15.45 8.11 -7.68
N TYR A 332 15.51 9.17 -8.48
CA TYR A 332 14.32 9.84 -8.98
C TYR A 332 13.53 8.91 -9.92
N PRO A 333 12.19 8.93 -9.91
CA PRO A 333 11.37 8.13 -10.84
C PRO A 333 11.73 8.34 -12.31
N GLU A 334 12.08 9.57 -12.68
CA GLU A 334 12.51 9.97 -14.03
C GLU A 334 13.87 9.34 -14.39
N GLN A 335 14.76 9.14 -13.41
CA GLN A 335 16.02 8.45 -13.64
C GLN A 335 15.80 6.97 -13.95
N ILE A 336 14.87 6.30 -13.27
CA ILE A 336 14.51 4.91 -13.59
C ILE A 336 13.91 4.82 -14.99
N GLY A 337 13.11 5.80 -15.37
CA GLY A 337 12.40 5.83 -16.65
C GLY A 337 13.26 6.12 -17.88
N GLY A 338 14.39 6.81 -17.75
CA GLY A 338 15.17 7.25 -18.91
C GLY A 338 16.69 7.39 -18.76
N THR A 339 17.24 7.44 -17.54
CA THR A 339 18.67 7.74 -17.33
C THR A 339 19.48 6.53 -16.87
N ILE A 340 18.89 5.66 -16.04
CA ILE A 340 19.53 4.43 -15.56
C ILE A 340 19.49 3.39 -16.68
N THR A 341 20.59 2.65 -16.86
CA THR A 341 20.69 1.59 -17.86
C THR A 341 19.58 0.53 -17.70
N ASP A 342 18.97 0.12 -18.81
CA ASP A 342 17.93 -0.92 -18.88
C ASP A 342 18.30 -2.20 -18.10
N GLY A 343 19.59 -2.55 -18.07
CA GLY A 343 20.09 -3.70 -17.32
C GLY A 343 19.81 -3.61 -15.81
N VAL A 344 19.95 -2.44 -15.21
CA VAL A 344 19.60 -2.23 -13.79
C VAL A 344 18.11 -2.19 -13.59
N VAL A 345 17.36 -1.52 -14.49
CA VAL A 345 15.89 -1.49 -14.43
C VAL A 345 15.32 -2.92 -14.45
N ILE A 346 15.82 -3.79 -15.34
CA ILE A 346 15.44 -5.20 -15.40
C ILE A 346 15.79 -5.95 -14.11
N LEU A 347 16.98 -5.73 -13.53
CA LEU A 347 17.34 -6.34 -12.25
C LEU A 347 16.42 -5.89 -11.11
N VAL A 348 16.06 -4.61 -11.06
CA VAL A 348 15.09 -4.07 -10.10
C VAL A 348 13.72 -4.69 -10.31
N ILE A 349 13.25 -4.84 -11.56
CA ILE A 349 12.00 -5.56 -11.88
C ILE A 349 12.03 -6.98 -11.31
N VAL A 350 13.14 -7.71 -11.51
CA VAL A 350 13.28 -9.07 -11.00
C VAL A 350 13.34 -9.09 -9.46
N ALA A 351 13.98 -8.09 -8.84
CA ALA A 351 14.01 -7.92 -7.39
C ALA A 351 12.61 -7.68 -6.81
N ILE A 352 11.82 -6.81 -7.45
CA ILE A 352 10.42 -6.53 -7.08
C ILE A 352 9.55 -7.79 -7.21
N LEU A 353 9.71 -8.54 -8.32
CA LEU A 353 8.94 -9.74 -8.60
C LEU A 353 9.15 -10.82 -7.52
N PHE A 354 10.41 -11.06 -7.16
CA PHE A 354 10.81 -11.97 -6.08
C PHE A 354 10.87 -11.22 -4.75
N GLY A 355 9.68 -10.89 -4.23
CA GLY A 355 9.51 -10.08 -3.02
C GLY A 355 9.91 -10.76 -1.71
N ALA A 356 9.10 -10.62 -0.67
CA ALA A 356 9.55 -10.94 0.69
C ALA A 356 9.39 -12.43 1.10
N CYS A 357 9.78 -12.77 2.33
CA CYS A 357 9.50 -14.09 2.93
C CYS A 357 8.00 -14.29 3.18
N ALA A 358 7.58 -15.54 3.40
CA ALA A 358 6.23 -15.87 3.83
C ALA A 358 5.97 -15.38 5.28
N TYR A 359 4.72 -15.05 5.60
CA TYR A 359 4.31 -14.51 6.91
C TYR A 359 5.03 -13.20 7.30
N SER A 360 5.38 -12.37 6.32
CA SER A 360 5.95 -11.03 6.50
C SER A 360 5.02 -9.97 5.90
N SER A 361 5.32 -8.68 6.06
CA SER A 361 4.48 -7.59 5.56
C SER A 361 4.64 -7.33 4.06
N GLY A 362 5.80 -7.69 3.48
CA GLY A 362 6.07 -7.45 2.06
C GLY A 362 5.12 -8.20 1.13
N GLY A 363 5.15 -7.87 -0.16
CA GLY A 363 4.38 -8.51 -1.21
C GLY A 363 5.23 -9.45 -2.07
N GLY A 364 4.91 -9.46 -3.37
CA GLY A 364 5.57 -10.25 -4.42
C GLY A 364 5.41 -11.77 -4.33
N ILE A 365 6.10 -12.47 -5.23
CA ILE A 365 6.15 -13.94 -5.22
C ILE A 365 7.02 -14.38 -4.06
N LYS A 366 6.38 -14.84 -2.99
CA LYS A 366 7.06 -15.24 -1.75
C LYS A 366 8.16 -16.29 -1.97
N PHE A 367 9.26 -16.14 -1.25
CA PHE A 367 10.42 -17.04 -1.37
C PHE A 367 10.10 -18.52 -1.10
N VAL A 368 9.16 -18.82 -0.19
CA VAL A 368 8.68 -20.20 -0.02
C VAL A 368 8.13 -20.81 -1.32
N ARG A 369 7.45 -20.02 -2.17
CA ARG A 369 6.89 -20.48 -3.44
C ARG A 369 7.97 -20.77 -4.47
N ILE A 370 8.91 -19.83 -4.63
CA ILE A 370 10.07 -20.01 -5.50
C ILE A 370 10.80 -21.29 -5.12
N LEU A 371 11.03 -21.46 -3.82
CA LEU A 371 11.71 -22.62 -3.27
C LEU A 371 10.94 -23.94 -3.48
N GLN A 372 9.61 -23.92 -3.39
CA GLN A 372 8.74 -25.07 -3.73
C GLN A 372 8.84 -25.42 -5.22
N VAL A 373 8.81 -24.43 -6.11
CA VAL A 373 8.95 -24.61 -7.56
C VAL A 373 10.31 -25.19 -7.92
N LEU A 374 11.41 -24.62 -7.42
CA LEU A 374 12.76 -25.11 -7.66
C LEU A 374 12.94 -26.56 -7.18
N ARG A 375 12.36 -26.90 -6.03
CA ARG A 375 12.36 -28.28 -5.53
C ARG A 375 11.48 -29.20 -6.37
N TRP A 376 10.36 -28.73 -6.87
CA TRP A 376 9.51 -29.50 -7.77
C TRP A 376 10.23 -29.82 -9.09
N ILE A 377 10.98 -28.87 -9.64
CA ILE A 377 11.84 -29.10 -10.81
C ILE A 377 12.86 -30.21 -10.50
N LYS A 378 13.58 -30.08 -9.37
CA LYS A 378 14.53 -31.11 -8.92
C LYS A 378 13.85 -32.47 -8.75
N TYR A 379 12.66 -32.51 -8.14
CA TYR A 379 11.88 -33.74 -7.97
C TYR A 379 11.55 -34.37 -9.32
N SER A 380 11.05 -33.58 -10.26
CA SER A 380 10.64 -34.03 -11.60
C SER A 380 11.82 -34.61 -12.39
N ILE A 381 13.00 -34.01 -12.28
CA ILE A 381 14.23 -34.52 -12.91
C ILE A 381 14.66 -35.83 -12.23
N LEU A 382 14.73 -35.85 -10.89
CA LEU A 382 15.17 -37.03 -10.15
C LEU A 382 14.25 -38.22 -10.36
N VAL A 383 12.92 -38.03 -10.41
CA VAL A 383 11.97 -39.10 -10.66
C VAL A 383 12.15 -39.70 -12.05
N ARG A 384 12.47 -38.89 -13.07
CA ARG A 384 12.74 -39.39 -14.43
C ARG A 384 14.06 -40.15 -14.54
N LEU A 385 15.05 -39.80 -13.71
CA LEU A 385 16.35 -40.46 -13.69
C LEU A 385 16.39 -41.67 -12.75
N ALA A 386 15.48 -41.75 -11.79
CA ALA A 386 15.47 -42.81 -10.80
C ALA A 386 14.82 -44.09 -11.37
N PRO A 387 15.27 -45.29 -10.92
CA PRO A 387 14.62 -46.55 -11.27
C PRO A 387 13.14 -46.58 -10.85
N ASP A 388 12.29 -47.35 -11.55
CA ASP A 388 10.83 -47.41 -11.34
C ASP A 388 10.39 -47.69 -9.88
N ASN A 389 11.25 -48.31 -9.07
CA ASN A 389 10.98 -48.64 -7.67
C ASN A 389 11.40 -47.56 -6.66
N ALA A 390 12.04 -46.47 -7.10
CA ALA A 390 12.60 -45.46 -6.22
C ALA A 390 11.54 -44.44 -5.76
N ARG A 391 11.25 -44.42 -4.45
CA ARG A 391 10.38 -43.39 -3.84
C ARG A 391 11.17 -42.12 -3.53
N VAL A 392 11.31 -41.24 -4.53
CA VAL A 392 11.94 -39.94 -4.35
C VAL A 392 11.07 -39.06 -3.44
N ARG A 393 11.64 -38.48 -2.39
CA ARG A 393 10.99 -37.46 -1.54
C ARG A 393 11.96 -36.31 -1.31
N ILE A 394 11.50 -35.08 -1.53
CA ILE A 394 12.30 -33.90 -1.24
C ILE A 394 11.83 -33.30 0.07
N LYS A 395 12.74 -33.31 1.05
CA LYS A 395 12.55 -32.64 2.34
C LYS A 395 13.17 -31.26 2.30
N TYR A 396 12.59 -30.36 3.08
CA TYR A 396 13.17 -29.07 3.33
C TYR A 396 12.83 -28.50 4.68
N GLU A 397 13.72 -27.63 5.16
CA GLU A 397 13.57 -26.96 6.46
C GLU A 397 12.85 -25.63 6.26
N HIS A 398 11.61 -25.55 6.73
CA HIS A 398 10.82 -24.32 6.78
C HIS A 398 9.95 -24.42 8.04
N PHE A 399 10.43 -23.84 9.13
CA PHE A 399 9.86 -24.00 10.48
C PHE A 399 9.73 -25.48 10.92
N GLY A 400 10.76 -26.27 10.58
CA GLY A 400 10.81 -27.73 10.77
C GLY A 400 10.99 -28.46 9.44
N SER A 401 11.23 -29.77 9.52
CA SER A 401 11.37 -30.62 8.33
C SER A 401 10.00 -30.86 7.69
N GLN A 402 9.76 -30.22 6.56
CA GLN A 402 8.58 -30.43 5.71
C GLN A 402 8.95 -31.33 4.53
N THR A 403 7.99 -32.12 4.06
CA THR A 403 8.08 -32.83 2.78
C THR A 403 7.26 -32.08 1.75
N LEU A 404 7.84 -31.80 0.58
CA LEU A 404 7.09 -31.18 -0.50
C LEU A 404 5.98 -32.13 -0.98
N SER A 405 4.72 -31.74 -0.80
CA SER A 405 3.60 -32.44 -1.40
C SER A 405 3.39 -31.98 -2.85
N SER A 406 2.77 -32.82 -3.68
CA SER A 406 2.37 -32.43 -5.02
C SER A 406 1.34 -31.31 -5.02
N GLU A 407 0.45 -31.26 -4.01
CA GLU A 407 -0.53 -30.19 -3.83
C GLU A 407 0.15 -28.83 -3.58
N ASP A 408 1.14 -28.78 -2.70
CA ASP A 408 1.88 -27.54 -2.40
C ASP A 408 2.60 -27.01 -3.65
N ALA A 409 3.22 -27.90 -4.43
CA ALA A 409 3.90 -27.55 -5.68
C ALA A 409 2.91 -27.02 -6.73
N MET A 410 1.74 -27.66 -6.88
CA MET A 410 0.70 -27.20 -7.80
C MET A 410 0.16 -25.81 -7.41
N ILE A 411 -0.07 -25.57 -6.12
CA ILE A 411 -0.50 -24.26 -5.62
C ILE A 411 0.59 -23.21 -5.91
N ALA A 412 1.86 -23.54 -5.66
CA ALA A 412 2.98 -22.63 -5.93
C ALA A 412 3.08 -22.26 -7.41
N MET A 413 3.01 -23.24 -8.31
CA MET A 413 3.01 -23.01 -9.76
C MET A 413 1.81 -22.18 -10.22
N THR A 414 0.62 -22.44 -9.64
CA THR A 414 -0.60 -21.70 -9.97
C THR A 414 -0.46 -20.22 -9.59
N VAL A 415 0.01 -19.93 -8.38
CA VAL A 415 0.25 -18.55 -7.92
C VAL A 415 1.32 -17.87 -8.77
N PHE A 416 2.40 -18.58 -9.12
CA PHE A 416 3.46 -18.06 -9.97
C PHE A 416 2.94 -17.64 -11.36
N ILE A 417 2.15 -18.51 -12.02
CA ILE A 417 1.55 -18.21 -13.33
C ILE A 417 0.56 -17.05 -13.22
N LEU A 418 -0.24 -17.00 -12.15
CA LEU A 418 -1.19 -15.90 -11.95
C LEU A 418 -0.49 -14.56 -11.80
N TYR A 419 0.60 -14.47 -11.01
CA TYR A 419 1.41 -13.25 -10.89
C TYR A 419 1.93 -12.77 -12.25
N LEU A 420 2.57 -13.66 -13.02
CA LEU A 420 3.10 -13.31 -14.34
C LEU A 420 2.00 -12.93 -15.33
N GLY A 421 0.89 -13.68 -15.34
CA GLY A 421 -0.25 -13.41 -16.21
C GLY A 421 -0.89 -12.05 -15.92
N THR A 422 -1.10 -11.71 -14.66
CA THR A 422 -1.66 -10.39 -14.30
C THR A 422 -0.68 -9.25 -14.49
N ALA A 423 0.63 -9.47 -14.24
CA ALA A 423 1.65 -8.50 -14.57
C ALA A 423 1.65 -8.19 -16.07
N ALA A 424 1.69 -9.22 -16.92
CA ALA A 424 1.66 -9.07 -18.37
C ALA A 424 0.41 -8.34 -18.87
N LEU A 425 -0.78 -8.69 -18.36
CA LEU A 425 -2.02 -7.99 -18.71
C LEU A 425 -2.01 -6.52 -18.26
N GLY A 426 -1.45 -6.26 -17.07
CA GLY A 426 -1.22 -4.90 -16.58
C GLY A 426 -0.30 -4.11 -17.51
N SER A 427 0.87 -4.67 -17.83
CA SER A 427 1.85 -4.04 -18.73
C SER A 427 1.25 -3.73 -20.09
N MET A 428 0.49 -4.68 -20.67
CA MET A 428 -0.21 -4.46 -21.94
C MET A 428 -1.21 -3.31 -21.86
N ALA A 429 -1.90 -3.13 -20.74
CA ALA A 429 -2.81 -2.01 -20.56
C ALA A 429 -2.04 -0.67 -20.53
N PHE A 430 -0.92 -0.58 -19.80
CA PHE A 430 -0.09 0.63 -19.78
C PHE A 430 0.49 0.95 -21.16
N ILE A 431 0.96 -0.05 -21.90
CA ILE A 431 1.47 0.10 -23.28
C ILE A 431 0.35 0.55 -24.24
N ALA A 432 -0.87 0.02 -24.08
CA ALA A 432 -2.00 0.40 -24.94
C ALA A 432 -2.42 1.87 -24.78
N PHE A 433 -2.06 2.50 -23.66
CA PHE A 433 -2.25 3.94 -23.45
C PHE A 433 -1.09 4.79 -24.00
N GLY A 434 -0.09 4.18 -24.65
CA GLY A 434 1.00 4.87 -25.34
C GLY A 434 2.28 5.05 -24.53
N ASN A 435 2.40 4.41 -23.37
CA ASN A 435 3.60 4.50 -22.52
C ASN A 435 4.71 3.55 -23.00
N ASP A 436 5.96 3.85 -22.64
CA ASP A 436 7.11 2.99 -22.93
C ASP A 436 6.95 1.58 -22.37
N ALA A 437 7.42 0.58 -23.11
CA ALA A 437 7.21 -0.82 -22.77
C ALA A 437 7.95 -1.26 -21.50
N LEU A 438 9.19 -0.82 -21.29
CA LEU A 438 9.98 -1.21 -20.13
C LEU A 438 9.41 -0.54 -18.87
N ASN A 439 9.09 0.75 -18.94
CA ASN A 439 8.47 1.51 -17.85
C ASN A 439 7.07 0.96 -17.50
N SER A 440 6.29 0.57 -18.51
CA SER A 440 4.99 -0.09 -18.32
C SER A 440 5.10 -1.45 -17.64
N VAL A 441 6.14 -2.24 -17.95
CA VAL A 441 6.42 -3.51 -17.28
C VAL A 441 6.82 -3.28 -15.83
N PHE A 442 7.67 -2.28 -15.57
CA PHE A 442 8.09 -1.87 -14.24
C PHE A 442 6.90 -1.50 -13.35
N GLU A 443 6.07 -0.55 -13.80
CA GLU A 443 4.89 -0.06 -13.08
C GLU A 443 3.90 -1.21 -12.79
N ALA A 444 3.55 -2.01 -13.81
CA ALA A 444 2.62 -3.12 -13.62
C ALA A 444 3.11 -4.17 -12.62
N ILE A 445 4.41 -4.49 -12.66
CA ILE A 445 5.03 -5.40 -11.69
C ILE A 445 5.05 -4.76 -10.30
N SER A 446 5.37 -3.47 -10.19
CA SER A 446 5.32 -2.73 -8.93
C SER A 446 3.92 -2.75 -8.30
N TYR A 447 2.86 -2.49 -9.08
CA TYR A 447 1.47 -2.56 -8.61
C TYR A 447 1.06 -3.96 -8.17
N VAL A 448 1.31 -4.99 -8.98
CA VAL A 448 0.84 -6.36 -8.68
C VAL A 448 1.60 -7.00 -7.51
N THR A 449 2.83 -6.57 -7.28
CA THR A 449 3.65 -7.05 -6.15
C THR A 449 3.48 -6.20 -4.90
N ASN A 450 2.74 -5.09 -4.99
CA ASN A 450 2.59 -4.10 -3.92
C ASN A 450 3.94 -3.53 -3.47
N CYS A 451 4.84 -3.23 -4.40
CA CYS A 451 6.15 -2.66 -4.09
C CYS A 451 6.07 -1.15 -3.89
N GLY A 452 5.61 -0.41 -4.89
CA GLY A 452 5.43 1.04 -4.78
C GLY A 452 6.41 1.90 -5.53
N MET A 453 7.49 1.31 -6.03
CA MET A 453 8.42 2.04 -6.88
C MET A 453 7.73 2.43 -8.17
N THR A 454 7.91 3.68 -8.58
CA THR A 454 7.32 4.23 -9.80
C THR A 454 8.41 4.68 -10.76
N THR A 455 8.01 4.86 -12.01
CA THR A 455 8.77 5.58 -13.04
C THR A 455 8.05 6.92 -13.29
N GLU A 456 8.37 7.62 -14.36
CA GLU A 456 7.69 8.87 -14.76
C GLU A 456 6.20 8.73 -15.15
N ILE A 457 5.68 7.50 -15.29
CA ILE A 457 4.30 7.25 -15.75
C ILE A 457 3.28 7.61 -14.67
N THR A 458 3.51 7.19 -13.43
CA THR A 458 2.54 7.39 -12.36
C THR A 458 2.73 8.73 -11.68
N GLN A 459 1.87 9.68 -12.03
CA GLN A 459 1.84 11.02 -11.44
C GLN A 459 0.40 11.53 -11.28
N ALA A 460 0.25 12.68 -10.64
CA ALA A 460 -1.04 13.37 -10.56
C ALA A 460 -1.60 13.57 -11.98
N GLY A 461 -2.86 13.18 -12.19
CA GLY A 461 -3.49 13.23 -13.51
C GLY A 461 -3.46 11.93 -14.32
N LEU A 462 -3.00 10.81 -13.77
CA LEU A 462 -3.05 9.49 -14.42
C LEU A 462 -4.43 9.22 -15.08
N PRO A 463 -4.50 8.71 -16.32
CA PRO A 463 -5.77 8.41 -16.99
C PRO A 463 -6.67 7.48 -16.17
N PHE A 464 -7.99 7.74 -16.18
CA PHE A 464 -8.96 6.97 -15.39
C PHE A 464 -8.89 5.46 -15.62
N GLY A 465 -8.67 5.03 -16.88
CA GLY A 465 -8.52 3.62 -17.22
C GLY A 465 -7.32 2.97 -16.52
N LEU A 466 -6.17 3.65 -16.49
CA LEU A 466 -4.96 3.15 -15.82
C LEU A 466 -5.12 3.14 -14.29
N LYS A 467 -5.83 4.13 -13.72
CA LYS A 467 -6.17 4.12 -12.28
C LYS A 467 -6.96 2.87 -11.89
N ILE A 468 -7.93 2.45 -12.71
CA ILE A 468 -8.70 1.20 -12.47
C ILE A 468 -7.79 -0.02 -12.57
N VAL A 469 -6.95 -0.11 -13.62
CA VAL A 469 -6.04 -1.24 -13.82
C VAL A 469 -5.10 -1.38 -12.62
N ALA A 470 -4.47 -0.29 -12.20
CA ALA A 470 -3.58 -0.26 -11.06
C ALA A 470 -4.28 -0.68 -9.74
N LEU A 471 -5.51 -0.20 -9.48
CA LEU A 471 -6.32 -0.67 -8.35
C LEU A 471 -6.55 -2.18 -8.35
N LEU A 472 -6.87 -2.74 -9.52
CA LEU A 472 -7.09 -4.19 -9.65
C LEU A 472 -5.80 -4.98 -9.45
N LEU A 473 -4.66 -4.49 -9.97
CA LEU A 473 -3.35 -5.11 -9.77
C LEU A 473 -2.96 -5.12 -8.29
N MET A 474 -3.10 -3.99 -7.59
CA MET A 474 -2.81 -3.88 -6.16
C MET A 474 -3.66 -4.84 -5.32
N TRP A 475 -4.95 -4.96 -5.63
CA TRP A 475 -5.84 -5.91 -4.93
C TRP A 475 -5.49 -7.36 -5.25
N ALA A 476 -5.19 -7.69 -6.51
CA ALA A 476 -4.84 -9.05 -6.91
C ALA A 476 -3.57 -9.54 -6.22
N GLY A 477 -2.55 -8.67 -6.13
CA GLY A 477 -1.32 -8.92 -5.37
C GLY A 477 -1.57 -9.20 -3.89
N ARG A 478 -2.30 -8.30 -3.23
CA ARG A 478 -2.44 -8.30 -1.77
C ARG A 478 -3.39 -9.37 -1.24
N VAL A 479 -4.50 -9.65 -1.93
CA VAL A 479 -5.54 -10.57 -1.45
C VAL A 479 -5.11 -12.04 -1.62
N GLU A 480 -3.95 -12.31 -2.23
CA GLU A 480 -3.55 -13.60 -2.78
C GLU A 480 -4.58 -14.10 -3.81
N PHE A 481 -4.18 -14.21 -5.08
CA PHE A 481 -5.06 -14.55 -6.21
C PHE A 481 -6.10 -15.64 -5.95
N ILE A 482 -5.76 -16.67 -5.18
CA ILE A 482 -6.65 -17.78 -4.83
C ILE A 482 -7.86 -17.32 -4.01
N ALA A 483 -7.68 -16.41 -3.05
CA ALA A 483 -8.79 -15.91 -2.23
C ALA A 483 -9.72 -15.01 -3.06
N LEU A 484 -9.15 -14.13 -3.90
CA LEU A 484 -9.91 -13.25 -4.79
C LEU A 484 -10.71 -14.06 -5.82
N ILE A 485 -10.04 -14.95 -6.57
CA ILE A 485 -10.69 -15.82 -7.56
C ILE A 485 -11.70 -16.74 -6.87
N GLY A 486 -11.35 -17.31 -5.70
CA GLY A 486 -12.26 -18.15 -4.92
C GLY A 486 -13.53 -17.42 -4.49
N ALA A 487 -13.44 -16.16 -4.10
CA ALA A 487 -14.59 -15.32 -3.78
C ALA A 487 -15.46 -15.05 -5.02
N ILE A 488 -14.85 -14.63 -6.14
CA ILE A 488 -15.54 -14.36 -7.41
C ILE A 488 -16.24 -15.62 -7.92
N VAL A 489 -15.52 -16.74 -8.02
CA VAL A 489 -16.08 -18.02 -8.48
C VAL A 489 -17.20 -18.49 -7.56
N GLY A 490 -17.03 -18.35 -6.25
CA GLY A 490 -18.09 -18.72 -5.30
C GLY A 490 -19.36 -17.88 -5.49
N ILE A 491 -19.24 -16.59 -5.83
CA ILE A 491 -20.37 -15.72 -6.15
C ILE A 491 -21.02 -16.15 -7.46
N LEU A 492 -20.22 -16.37 -8.51
CA LEU A 492 -20.72 -16.81 -9.83
C LEU A 492 -21.49 -18.12 -9.74
N ILE A 493 -20.97 -19.12 -9.00
CA ILE A 493 -21.66 -20.39 -8.73
C ILE A 493 -22.98 -20.16 -7.98
N SER A 494 -23.02 -19.15 -7.10
CA SER A 494 -24.22 -18.83 -6.33
C SER A 494 -25.28 -18.11 -7.18
N LEU A 495 -24.87 -17.33 -8.18
CA LEU A 495 -25.75 -16.62 -9.12
C LEU A 495 -26.25 -17.52 -10.25
N HIS A 496 -25.40 -18.41 -10.78
CA HIS A 496 -25.73 -19.30 -11.90
C HIS A 496 -25.54 -20.78 -11.49
N PRO A 497 -26.45 -21.33 -10.66
CA PRO A 497 -26.31 -22.68 -10.12
C PRO A 497 -26.41 -23.79 -11.17
N ASP A 498 -27.00 -23.52 -12.33
CA ASP A 498 -27.34 -24.53 -13.35
C ASP A 498 -26.33 -24.59 -14.52
N ASN A 499 -25.46 -23.58 -14.69
CA ASN A 499 -24.65 -23.44 -15.91
C ASN A 499 -23.21 -23.96 -15.83
N LEU A 500 -22.66 -24.21 -14.64
CA LEU A 500 -21.23 -24.56 -14.50
C LEU A 500 -20.94 -26.06 -14.47
N PHE A 501 -21.94 -26.91 -14.23
CA PHE A 501 -21.76 -28.37 -14.20
C PHE A 501 -23.03 -29.09 -14.65
N SER A 502 -23.40 -28.96 -15.93
CA SER A 502 -24.27 -29.92 -16.59
C SER A 502 -23.50 -31.22 -16.88
N ASN A 503 -23.00 -31.88 -15.83
CA ASN A 503 -22.49 -33.24 -15.99
C ASN A 503 -23.70 -34.18 -15.99
N ASP A 504 -24.06 -34.63 -17.18
CA ASP A 504 -25.28 -35.38 -17.55
C ASP A 504 -25.47 -36.66 -16.69
N ARG A 505 -24.39 -37.17 -16.09
CA ARG A 505 -24.41 -38.35 -15.22
C ARG A 505 -25.24 -38.23 -13.92
N SER A 506 -25.57 -37.01 -13.47
CA SER A 506 -26.38 -36.80 -12.25
C SER A 506 -27.89 -36.75 -12.51
N ARG A 507 -28.32 -36.68 -13.77
CA ARG A 507 -29.73 -36.75 -14.17
C ARG A 507 -30.22 -38.19 -14.15
N ASP A 508 -29.41 -39.13 -14.62
CA ASP A 508 -29.76 -40.56 -14.65
C ASP A 508 -29.93 -41.16 -13.26
N LEU A 509 -29.06 -40.80 -12.30
CA LEU A 509 -29.19 -41.24 -10.91
C LEU A 509 -30.43 -40.67 -10.21
N ARG A 510 -30.90 -39.48 -10.61
CA ARG A 510 -32.13 -38.88 -10.09
C ARG A 510 -33.38 -39.52 -10.69
N ILE A 511 -33.33 -39.94 -11.94
CA ILE A 511 -34.42 -40.70 -12.59
C ILE A 511 -34.50 -42.11 -11.99
N PHE A 512 -33.36 -42.75 -11.69
CA PHE A 512 -33.31 -44.08 -11.07
C PHE A 512 -33.85 -44.10 -9.64
N LYS A 513 -33.54 -43.08 -8.81
CA LYS A 513 -34.07 -42.98 -7.43
C LYS A 513 -35.56 -42.60 -7.37
N ARG A 514 -36.05 -41.87 -8.38
CA ARG A 514 -37.45 -41.43 -8.46
C ARG A 514 -38.40 -42.56 -8.90
N LYS A 515 -37.89 -43.60 -9.58
CA LYS A 515 -38.66 -44.79 -9.95
C LYS A 515 -38.90 -45.75 -8.77
N ASN A 516 -38.08 -45.70 -7.72
CA ASN A 516 -38.14 -46.62 -6.56
C ASN A 516 -38.67 -46.00 -5.25
N SER A 517 -39.15 -44.76 -5.26
CA SER A 517 -39.71 -44.12 -4.07
C SER A 517 -41.10 -43.55 -4.37
N GLY A 518 -42.00 -44.45 -4.78
CA GLY A 518 -43.43 -44.18 -4.81
C GLY A 518 -43.99 -44.14 -3.39
N GLY A 519 -44.44 -42.95 -2.97
CA GLY A 519 -45.30 -42.76 -1.81
C GLY A 519 -44.58 -42.36 -0.52
N LEU A 520 -44.48 -41.05 -0.26
CA LEU A 520 -44.49 -40.41 1.08
C LEU A 520 -44.12 -38.92 1.04
N ALA A 521 -44.64 -38.14 0.08
CA ALA A 521 -44.37 -36.70 0.02
C ALA A 521 -45.63 -35.87 -0.29
N TRP A 522 -46.67 -36.07 0.53
CA TRP A 522 -47.84 -35.19 0.54
C TRP A 522 -48.09 -34.67 1.96
N ARG A 523 -47.16 -33.87 2.52
CA ARG A 523 -47.46 -33.10 3.76
C ARG A 523 -46.55 -31.91 4.13
N SER A 524 -45.75 -31.37 3.21
CA SER A 524 -44.86 -30.21 3.52
C SER A 524 -45.13 -28.96 2.67
N ARG A 525 -46.18 -28.94 1.84
CA ARG A 525 -46.40 -27.84 0.89
C ARG A 525 -47.18 -26.63 1.41
N LYS A 526 -47.55 -26.57 2.69
CA LYS A 526 -48.39 -25.49 3.24
C LYS A 526 -47.69 -24.47 4.16
N HIS A 527 -46.36 -24.51 4.28
CA HIS A 527 -45.60 -23.56 5.12
C HIS A 527 -44.68 -22.60 4.35
N GLN A 528 -44.80 -22.57 3.02
CA GLN A 528 -43.86 -21.83 2.16
C GLN A 528 -44.46 -20.61 1.46
N GLU A 529 -45.76 -20.32 1.64
CA GLU A 529 -46.45 -19.21 0.94
C GLU A 529 -46.66 -17.94 1.77
N SER A 530 -46.32 -17.89 3.06
CA SER A 530 -46.44 -16.65 3.86
C SER A 530 -45.17 -15.77 3.87
N LYS A 531 -44.09 -16.18 3.20
CA LYS A 531 -42.78 -15.49 3.22
C LYS A 531 -42.44 -14.73 1.94
N GLN A 532 -43.45 -14.46 1.10
CA GLN A 532 -43.28 -13.86 -0.23
C GLN A 532 -43.72 -12.39 -0.31
N ARG A 533 -44.27 -11.82 0.77
CA ARG A 533 -44.67 -10.39 0.84
C ARG A 533 -43.63 -9.43 1.45
N GLY A 534 -42.44 -9.93 1.83
CA GLY A 534 -41.32 -9.09 2.31
C GLY A 534 -40.28 -8.76 1.22
N LYS A 535 -40.56 -9.04 -0.06
CA LYS A 535 -39.59 -8.95 -1.16
C LYS A 535 -39.70 -7.67 -2.01
N THR A 536 -40.63 -6.77 -1.71
CA THR A 536 -40.89 -5.58 -2.54
C THR A 536 -40.63 -4.24 -1.84
N LEU A 537 -40.07 -4.23 -0.63
CA LEU A 537 -39.80 -2.99 0.12
C LEU A 537 -38.31 -2.71 0.40
N VAL A 538 -37.39 -3.59 0.02
CA VAL A 538 -35.94 -3.42 0.30
C VAL A 538 -35.09 -3.33 -0.97
N VAL A 539 -35.65 -3.68 -2.14
CA VAL A 539 -35.04 -3.30 -3.43
C VAL A 539 -35.12 -1.78 -3.64
N ALA A 540 -36.11 -1.10 -3.02
CA ALA A 540 -36.14 0.35 -2.91
C ALA A 540 -35.09 0.91 -1.92
N GLY A 541 -34.64 0.14 -0.92
CA GLY A 541 -33.64 0.58 0.06
C GLY A 541 -32.18 0.48 -0.42
N MET A 542 -31.88 -0.39 -1.38
CA MET A 542 -30.55 -0.48 -2.01
C MET A 542 -30.39 0.47 -3.21
N LEU A 543 -31.49 0.95 -3.81
CA LEU A 543 -31.49 1.98 -4.85
C LEU A 543 -31.45 3.42 -4.29
N VAL A 544 -31.69 3.59 -2.99
CA VAL A 544 -31.62 4.90 -2.30
C VAL A 544 -30.20 5.21 -1.76
N LEU A 545 -29.28 4.25 -1.78
CA LEU A 545 -27.85 4.48 -1.48
C LEU A 545 -26.99 4.80 -2.72
N SER A 546 -27.59 4.80 -3.91
CA SER A 546 -26.96 5.24 -5.17
C SER A 546 -27.60 6.51 -5.76
N LEU A 547 -28.52 7.16 -5.05
CA LEU A 547 -29.22 8.38 -5.50
C LEU A 547 -29.35 9.45 -4.41
N GLY A 548 -28.47 9.43 -3.41
CA GLY A 548 -28.39 10.40 -2.31
C GLY A 548 -27.16 11.32 -2.32
N CYS A 549 -26.41 11.38 -3.44
CA CYS A 549 -25.25 12.27 -3.61
C CYS A 549 -25.40 13.23 -4.82
N LEU A 550 -26.64 13.54 -5.22
CA LEU A 550 -26.94 14.61 -6.18
C LEU A 550 -27.98 15.52 -5.53
N GLY A 551 -27.53 16.62 -4.94
CA GLY A 551 -28.43 17.59 -4.34
C GLY A 551 -27.88 18.39 -3.15
N VAL A 552 -26.64 18.87 -3.22
CA VAL A 552 -26.27 20.12 -2.54
C VAL A 552 -25.41 20.93 -3.51
N GLY A 553 -26.08 21.70 -4.37
CA GLY A 553 -25.45 22.85 -4.99
C GLY A 553 -25.24 23.89 -3.89
N ALA A 554 -24.00 24.03 -3.43
CA ALA A 554 -23.55 25.26 -2.80
C ALA A 554 -23.02 26.18 -3.92
N PRO A 555 -23.28 27.49 -3.83
CA PRO A 555 -23.21 28.38 -4.98
C PRO A 555 -21.78 28.50 -5.50
N ALA A 556 -21.65 28.41 -6.82
CA ALA A 556 -20.48 28.92 -7.52
C ALA A 556 -20.37 30.42 -7.18
N ALA A 557 -19.40 30.77 -6.33
CA ALA A 557 -18.87 32.11 -6.32
C ALA A 557 -18.08 32.26 -7.62
N SER A 558 -18.77 32.76 -8.65
CA SER A 558 -18.19 33.33 -9.84
C SER A 558 -17.40 34.58 -9.44
N ALA A 559 -16.14 34.40 -9.04
CA ALA A 559 -15.12 35.41 -9.21
C ALA A 559 -14.36 35.01 -10.47
N VAL A 560 -14.72 35.64 -11.57
CA VAL A 560 -13.94 35.67 -12.81
C VAL A 560 -12.60 36.33 -12.46
N SER A 561 -11.57 35.53 -12.21
CA SER A 561 -10.20 35.98 -12.48
C SER A 561 -9.97 35.69 -13.94
N ASN A 562 -9.89 36.76 -14.73
CA ASN A 562 -9.47 36.70 -16.12
C ASN A 562 -8.19 35.88 -16.20
N GLY A 563 -8.25 34.76 -16.91
CA GLY A 563 -7.06 34.09 -17.39
C GLY A 563 -6.33 35.04 -18.31
N ALA A 564 -5.32 35.73 -17.77
CA ALA A 564 -4.26 36.27 -18.59
C ALA A 564 -3.50 35.06 -19.13
N GLN A 565 -3.89 34.61 -20.32
CA GLN A 565 -2.97 33.87 -21.18
C GLN A 565 -1.74 34.75 -21.35
N VAL A 566 -0.62 34.34 -20.77
CA VAL A 566 0.68 34.91 -21.12
C VAL A 566 0.90 34.55 -22.59
N PRO A 567 0.97 35.51 -23.52
CA PRO A 567 1.21 35.21 -24.92
C PRO A 567 2.65 34.73 -25.05
N VAL A 568 2.81 33.55 -25.66
CA VAL A 568 4.07 33.09 -26.22
C VAL A 568 4.42 34.08 -27.34
N HIS A 569 5.28 35.05 -27.06
CA HIS A 569 5.83 35.93 -28.08
C HIS A 569 6.96 35.18 -28.80
N GLU A 570 6.77 34.96 -30.11
CA GLU A 570 7.87 34.83 -31.05
C GLU A 570 8.73 36.10 -30.95
N VAL A 571 10.00 35.95 -30.56
CA VAL A 571 10.96 37.05 -30.50
C VAL A 571 11.78 37.03 -31.78
N GLU A 572 11.51 38.01 -32.65
CA GLU A 572 12.41 38.45 -33.70
C GLU A 572 13.73 38.94 -33.10
N SER A 573 14.80 38.63 -33.84
CA SER A 573 16.21 38.90 -33.55
C SER A 573 16.53 40.26 -32.93
N LEU A 574 17.07 40.25 -31.71
CA LEU A 574 17.91 41.34 -31.19
C LEU A 574 19.15 40.77 -30.51
N SER A 575 20.30 41.31 -30.90
CA SER A 575 21.64 40.94 -30.50
C SER A 575 21.97 41.40 -29.08
N ASN A 576 21.98 40.48 -28.11
CA ASN A 576 22.76 40.61 -26.86
C ASN A 576 22.94 39.22 -26.21
N PRO A 577 24.14 38.85 -25.70
CA PRO A 577 24.39 37.52 -25.16
C PRO A 577 24.07 37.49 -23.65
N SER A 578 22.83 37.17 -23.26
CA SER A 578 22.45 36.88 -21.86
C SER A 578 21.00 36.38 -21.73
N THR A 579 20.68 35.26 -22.38
CA THR A 579 19.41 34.55 -22.12
C THR A 579 19.67 33.06 -22.25
N TYR A 580 20.04 32.42 -21.14
CA TYR A 580 19.86 30.98 -21.00
C TYR A 580 18.35 30.72 -21.03
N SER A 581 17.88 29.86 -21.92
CA SER A 581 16.48 29.42 -21.93
C SER A 581 16.22 28.57 -20.69
N SER A 582 15.21 28.91 -19.87
CA SER A 582 14.87 28.13 -18.68
C SER A 582 14.57 26.68 -19.05
N VAL A 583 15.30 25.74 -18.45
CA VAL A 583 15.10 24.31 -18.66
C VAL A 583 14.04 23.80 -17.69
N ASP A 584 13.14 22.94 -18.18
CA ASP A 584 12.17 22.26 -17.32
C ASP A 584 12.85 21.17 -16.46
N ILE A 585 12.46 21.04 -15.19
CA ILE A 585 13.11 20.11 -14.25
C ILE A 585 12.91 18.66 -14.69
N HIS A 586 11.72 18.29 -15.18
CA HIS A 586 11.49 16.94 -15.68
C HIS A 586 12.41 16.62 -16.88
N ALA A 587 12.57 17.57 -17.79
CA ALA A 587 13.49 17.44 -18.91
C ALA A 587 14.95 17.32 -18.45
N LEU A 588 15.32 17.98 -17.36
CA LEU A 588 16.65 17.91 -16.76
C LEU A 588 16.95 16.51 -16.19
N LEU A 589 16.02 15.95 -15.40
CA LEU A 589 16.18 14.62 -14.77
C LEU A 589 16.20 13.48 -15.79
N SER A 590 15.51 13.65 -16.93
CA SER A 590 15.44 12.69 -18.04
C SER A 590 16.49 12.94 -19.14
N ALA A 591 17.30 14.00 -19.03
CA ALA A 591 18.28 14.34 -20.07
C ALA A 591 19.42 13.31 -20.21
N GLY A 592 19.63 12.48 -19.19
CA GLY A 592 20.75 11.56 -19.09
C GLY A 592 22.08 12.33 -19.05
N THR A 593 23.11 11.81 -19.74
CA THR A 593 24.45 12.42 -19.79
C THR A 593 24.51 13.73 -20.60
N ARG A 594 23.45 14.09 -21.34
CA ARG A 594 23.47 15.26 -22.26
C ARG A 594 23.64 16.60 -21.56
N GLN A 595 23.15 16.71 -20.32
CA GLN A 595 23.25 17.91 -19.50
C GLN A 595 24.31 17.81 -18.40
N ASN A 596 24.99 16.66 -18.26
CA ASN A 596 25.97 16.46 -17.20
C ASN A 596 27.13 17.46 -17.31
N ASP A 597 27.48 18.09 -16.19
CA ASP A 597 28.51 19.11 -16.04
C ASP A 597 28.29 20.35 -16.92
N ARG A 598 27.01 20.70 -17.18
CA ARG A 598 26.62 21.91 -17.91
C ARG A 598 25.93 22.90 -17.01
N GLU A 599 26.14 24.18 -17.31
CA GLU A 599 25.35 25.26 -16.74
C GLU A 599 23.89 25.12 -17.15
N VAL A 600 23.00 25.20 -16.16
CA VAL A 600 21.57 25.16 -16.31
C VAL A 600 20.94 26.33 -15.57
N VAL A 601 19.84 26.83 -16.15
CA VAL A 601 18.99 27.81 -15.51
C VAL A 601 17.58 27.25 -15.50
N PHE A 602 16.95 27.18 -14.34
CA PHE A 602 15.57 26.75 -14.21
C PHE A 602 14.87 27.50 -13.09
N THR A 603 13.55 27.53 -13.14
CA THR A 603 12.71 28.20 -12.14
C THR A 603 11.85 27.16 -11.44
N GLY A 604 11.63 27.30 -10.14
CA GLY A 604 10.75 26.42 -9.39
C GLY A 604 10.43 26.96 -7.99
N GLU A 605 9.57 26.25 -7.29
CA GLU A 605 9.14 26.57 -5.93
C GLU A 605 10.09 25.91 -4.92
N ALA A 606 10.67 26.70 -4.00
CA ALA A 606 11.47 26.17 -2.90
C ALA A 606 10.57 25.41 -1.92
N THR A 607 10.84 24.12 -1.70
CA THR A 607 9.93 23.19 -1.01
C THR A 607 10.62 22.44 0.11
N GLY A 608 9.92 22.24 1.23
CA GLY A 608 10.45 21.53 2.40
C GLY A 608 11.56 22.29 3.12
N SER A 609 11.91 21.81 4.31
CA SER A 609 12.96 22.42 5.13
C SER A 609 14.35 22.18 4.50
N PRO A 610 15.26 23.18 4.53
CA PRO A 610 16.62 23.00 4.03
C PRO A 610 17.37 21.95 4.87
N ILE A 611 18.18 21.14 4.21
CA ILE A 611 18.99 20.10 4.85
C ILE A 611 20.44 20.55 4.91
N ILE A 612 21.05 20.49 6.10
CA ILE A 612 22.45 20.88 6.28
C ILE A 612 23.36 19.87 5.58
N ALA A 613 24.19 20.35 4.66
CA ALA A 613 25.18 19.54 3.97
C ALA A 613 26.53 19.58 4.72
N ASP A 614 27.03 20.79 4.97
CA ASP A 614 28.26 21.04 5.73
C ASP A 614 28.17 22.37 6.51
N ALA A 615 29.31 22.91 6.97
CA ALA A 615 29.36 24.13 7.75
C ALA A 615 28.87 25.39 7.00
N ASN A 616 28.99 25.41 5.67
CA ASN A 616 28.72 26.56 4.83
C ASN A 616 27.65 26.29 3.75
N HIS A 617 27.23 25.05 3.55
CA HIS A 617 26.31 24.69 2.47
C HIS A 617 25.08 23.94 2.96
N VAL A 618 24.00 24.09 2.20
CA VAL A 618 22.70 23.46 2.45
C VAL A 618 22.12 22.92 1.16
N TRP A 619 21.28 21.89 1.31
CA TRP A 619 20.41 21.37 0.27
C TRP A 619 19.05 22.04 0.36
N VAL A 620 18.60 22.59 -0.75
CA VAL A 620 17.23 23.09 -0.92
C VAL A 620 16.56 22.32 -2.03
N ASN A 621 15.36 21.79 -1.77
CA ASN A 621 14.59 21.11 -2.79
C ASN A 621 13.79 22.12 -3.60
N VAL A 622 13.88 22.05 -4.92
CA VAL A 622 13.19 22.95 -5.84
C VAL A 622 12.28 22.14 -6.75
N LYS A 623 11.02 22.54 -6.82
CA LYS A 623 9.96 21.80 -7.51
C LYS A 623 9.42 22.58 -8.71
N ASN A 624 9.21 21.89 -9.84
CA ASN A 624 8.52 22.41 -11.01
C ASN A 624 7.86 21.25 -11.77
N GLY A 625 6.60 21.42 -12.18
CA GLY A 625 5.95 20.49 -13.12
C GLY A 625 5.80 19.05 -12.62
N GLY A 626 5.58 18.85 -11.32
CA GLY A 626 5.48 17.51 -10.70
C GLY A 626 6.83 16.85 -10.39
N ALA A 627 7.91 17.34 -10.99
CA ALA A 627 9.29 16.91 -10.71
C ALA A 627 9.94 17.80 -9.65
N MET A 628 10.96 17.27 -8.98
CA MET A 628 11.72 17.95 -7.93
C MET A 628 13.20 17.61 -8.09
N VAL A 629 14.07 18.59 -7.83
CA VAL A 629 15.53 18.37 -7.80
C VAL A 629 16.12 18.99 -6.54
N GLY A 630 17.09 18.30 -5.94
CA GLY A 630 17.92 18.81 -4.86
C GLY A 630 18.95 19.81 -5.41
N VAL A 631 19.03 20.99 -4.80
CA VAL A 631 19.96 22.05 -5.16
C VAL A 631 20.93 22.28 -4.00
N TYR A 632 22.21 22.07 -4.27
CA TYR A 632 23.31 22.39 -3.38
C TYR A 632 23.62 23.88 -3.48
N MET A 633 23.64 24.60 -2.37
CA MET A 633 23.98 26.03 -2.38
C MET A 633 24.66 26.47 -1.10
N ASP A 634 25.40 27.58 -1.17
CA ASP A 634 25.94 28.26 -0.01
C ASP A 634 24.79 28.72 0.92
N ALA A 635 24.99 28.59 2.23
CA ALA A 635 24.00 28.94 3.24
C ALA A 635 23.58 30.42 3.15
N GLN A 636 24.49 31.32 2.73
CA GLN A 636 24.18 32.74 2.52
C GLN A 636 23.26 32.95 1.32
N LEU A 637 23.35 32.11 0.28
CA LEU A 637 22.38 32.14 -0.82
C LEU A 637 21.02 31.67 -0.32
N ALA A 638 20.99 30.57 0.45
CA ALA A 638 19.74 30.03 1.00
C ALA A 638 19.02 31.01 1.94
N GLU A 639 19.74 31.92 2.64
CA GLU A 639 19.13 32.98 3.46
C GLU A 639 18.25 33.96 2.68
N GLN A 640 18.39 34.05 1.35
CA GLN A 640 17.49 34.84 0.51
C GLN A 640 16.09 34.21 0.40
N ILE A 641 15.99 32.89 0.64
CA ILE A 641 14.73 32.15 0.64
C ILE A 641 14.08 32.32 2.02
N THR A 642 12.92 32.95 2.01
CA THR A 642 12.16 33.28 3.21
C THR A 642 11.07 32.25 3.51
N HIS A 643 10.43 31.71 2.47
CA HIS A 643 9.34 30.75 2.60
C HIS A 643 9.64 29.47 1.83
N TYR A 644 9.44 28.35 2.52
CA TYR A 644 9.49 27.02 1.92
C TYR A 644 8.07 26.45 1.88
N ALA A 645 7.70 25.86 0.75
CA ALA A 645 6.39 25.27 0.55
C ALA A 645 6.13 24.17 1.58
N ARG A 646 4.98 24.25 2.24
CA ARG A 646 4.48 23.29 3.22
C ARG A 646 2.96 23.45 3.37
N TYR A 647 2.33 22.66 4.22
CA TYR A 647 0.90 22.82 4.48
C TYR A 647 0.54 24.28 4.86
N GLU A 648 -0.38 24.89 4.12
CA GLU A 648 -0.85 26.29 4.28
C GLU A 648 0.18 27.40 3.96
N HIS A 649 1.28 27.07 3.28
CA HIS A 649 2.31 28.02 2.86
C HIS A 649 2.83 27.68 1.46
N THR A 650 2.89 28.65 0.55
CA THR A 650 3.62 28.51 -0.71
C THR A 650 5.08 28.85 -0.45
N GLY A 651 5.95 28.17 -1.17
CA GLY A 651 7.36 28.49 -1.20
C GLY A 651 7.63 29.73 -2.05
N ASP A 652 8.79 30.32 -1.83
CA ASP A 652 9.32 31.33 -2.73
C ASP A 652 9.60 30.71 -4.12
N MET A 653 9.20 31.41 -5.17
CA MET A 653 9.53 31.03 -6.55
C MET A 653 10.92 31.55 -6.87
N ILE A 654 11.87 30.64 -7.08
CA ILE A 654 13.28 30.97 -7.31
C ILE A 654 13.73 30.54 -8.69
N THR A 655 14.55 31.36 -9.33
CA THR A 655 15.36 30.97 -10.49
C THR A 655 16.73 30.57 -9.98
N VAL A 656 17.14 29.34 -10.28
CA VAL A 656 18.45 28.79 -9.93
C VAL A 656 19.32 28.83 -11.18
N GLN A 657 20.52 29.40 -11.04
CA GLN A 657 21.59 29.32 -12.03
C GLN A 657 22.74 28.53 -11.41
N GLY A 658 23.15 27.46 -12.08
CA GLY A 658 24.17 26.57 -11.53
C GLY A 658 24.61 25.48 -12.49
N VAL A 659 25.44 24.56 -12.01
CA VAL A 659 25.93 23.42 -12.78
C VAL A 659 25.15 22.17 -12.41
N TYR A 660 24.59 21.48 -13.41
CA TYR A 660 23.91 20.21 -13.21
C TYR A 660 24.91 19.06 -13.21
N HIS A 661 24.88 18.25 -12.15
CA HIS A 661 25.66 17.03 -12.04
C HIS A 661 24.73 15.83 -12.01
N LEU A 662 24.89 14.94 -12.98
CA LEU A 662 24.18 13.67 -13.02
C LEU A 662 24.65 12.72 -11.91
N ALA A 663 25.95 12.79 -11.60
CA ALA A 663 26.60 12.05 -10.53
C ALA A 663 27.74 12.89 -9.95
N CYS A 664 27.47 13.62 -8.87
CA CYS A 664 28.47 14.50 -8.25
C CYS A 664 29.59 13.70 -7.54
N ALA A 665 30.86 14.03 -7.84
CA ALA A 665 32.00 13.37 -7.20
C ALA A 665 32.10 13.66 -5.70
N ASP A 666 31.67 14.84 -5.27
CA ASP A 666 31.80 15.33 -3.90
C ASP A 666 30.63 14.88 -2.99
N HIS A 667 29.46 14.57 -3.58
CA HIS A 667 28.24 14.19 -2.85
C HIS A 667 27.76 12.78 -3.20
N ASN A 668 28.66 11.81 -3.06
CA ASN A 668 28.32 10.39 -3.19
C ASN A 668 27.60 10.05 -4.51
N GLY A 669 27.93 10.71 -5.62
CA GLY A 669 27.30 10.44 -6.92
C GLY A 669 25.80 10.77 -6.97
N GLU A 670 25.27 11.61 -6.09
CA GLU A 670 23.89 12.06 -6.18
C GLU A 670 23.67 12.94 -7.42
N LEU A 671 22.44 12.91 -7.92
CA LEU A 671 21.97 13.81 -8.97
C LEU A 671 21.52 15.10 -8.30
N GLU A 672 22.11 16.20 -8.72
CA GLU A 672 21.95 17.49 -8.07
C GLU A 672 22.32 18.65 -8.98
N VAL A 673 22.04 19.86 -8.50
CA VAL A 673 22.50 21.11 -9.10
C VAL A 673 23.32 21.88 -8.08
N HIS A 674 24.53 22.31 -8.44
CA HIS A 674 25.33 23.25 -7.65
C HIS A 674 24.96 24.66 -8.06
N ALA A 675 24.20 25.36 -7.22
CA ALA A 675 23.80 26.73 -7.48
C ALA A 675 24.98 27.68 -7.30
N GLU A 676 25.27 28.46 -8.34
CA GLU A 676 26.22 29.57 -8.27
C GLU A 676 25.50 30.86 -7.86
N ASN A 677 24.24 31.00 -8.29
CA ASN A 677 23.40 32.14 -7.96
C ASN A 677 21.92 31.74 -7.91
N ILE A 678 21.15 32.47 -7.10
CA ILE A 678 19.69 32.35 -7.07
C ILE A 678 19.04 33.73 -7.17
N GLU A 679 17.88 33.80 -7.82
CA GLU A 679 17.04 34.99 -7.87
C GLU A 679 15.64 34.64 -7.36
N VAL A 680 15.16 35.36 -6.35
CA VAL A 680 13.80 35.19 -5.82
C VAL A 680 12.85 36.01 -6.70
N ASN A 681 12.13 35.32 -7.59
CA ASN A 681 11.21 35.96 -8.54
C ASN A 681 9.91 36.40 -7.88
N ALA A 682 9.40 35.60 -6.92
CA ALA A 682 8.19 35.90 -6.17
C ALA A 682 8.28 35.29 -4.77
N GLN A 683 7.81 36.04 -3.77
CA GLN A 683 7.72 35.54 -2.41
C GLN A 683 6.50 34.64 -2.24
N GLY A 684 6.66 33.60 -1.43
CA GLY A 684 5.61 32.73 -0.96
C GLY A 684 4.64 33.46 -0.03
N GLU A 685 3.43 32.92 0.07
CA GLU A 685 2.35 33.46 0.88
C GLU A 685 1.79 32.37 1.79
N SER A 686 1.41 32.76 3.01
CA SER A 686 0.62 31.90 3.90
C SER A 686 -0.86 32.09 3.62
N TRP A 687 -1.62 31.01 3.49
CA TRP A 687 -3.09 31.07 3.46
C TRP A 687 -3.67 30.19 4.55
N THR A 688 -4.73 30.67 5.18
CA THR A 688 -5.51 29.83 6.09
C THR A 688 -6.52 29.02 5.30
N SER A 689 -6.57 27.71 5.53
CA SER A 689 -7.60 26.90 4.91
C SER A 689 -9.00 27.30 5.40
N THR A 690 -9.96 27.39 4.47
CA THR A 690 -11.34 27.74 4.83
C THR A 690 -11.99 26.58 5.58
N VAL A 691 -12.32 26.83 6.85
CA VAL A 691 -12.99 25.84 7.70
C VAL A 691 -14.49 25.87 7.42
N SER A 692 -15.01 24.84 6.77
CA SER A 692 -16.45 24.71 6.54
C SER A 692 -17.16 24.24 7.82
N PRO A 693 -18.05 25.05 8.43
CA PRO A 693 -18.79 24.63 9.63
C PRO A 693 -19.66 23.39 9.38
N ALA A 694 -20.08 23.20 8.12
CA ALA A 694 -20.88 22.05 7.71
C ALA A 694 -20.15 20.72 7.98
N MET A 695 -18.82 20.64 7.79
CA MET A 695 -18.06 19.41 8.04
C MET A 695 -18.18 18.98 9.50
N TYR A 696 -18.05 19.92 10.44
CA TYR A 696 -18.19 19.64 11.86
C TYR A 696 -19.63 19.24 12.22
N VAL A 697 -20.63 19.96 11.70
CA VAL A 697 -22.04 19.65 11.94
C VAL A 697 -22.37 18.24 11.45
N PHE A 698 -22.04 17.90 10.20
CA PHE A 698 -22.27 16.57 9.65
C PHE A 698 -21.51 15.49 10.42
N GLY A 699 -20.24 15.74 10.73
CA GLY A 699 -19.42 14.80 11.48
C GLY A 699 -20.00 14.50 12.88
N ILE A 700 -20.42 15.53 13.61
CA ILE A 700 -21.07 15.36 14.92
C ILE A 700 -22.39 14.61 14.80
N ILE A 701 -23.23 14.92 13.79
CA ILE A 701 -24.48 14.21 13.55
C ILE A 701 -24.23 12.71 13.33
N PHE A 702 -23.26 12.35 12.49
CA PHE A 702 -22.89 10.96 12.26
C PHE A 702 -22.33 10.28 13.52
N ILE A 703 -21.51 10.98 14.31
CA ILE A 703 -21.01 10.43 15.59
C ILE A 703 -22.18 10.13 16.54
N VAL A 704 -23.10 11.08 16.73
CA VAL A 704 -24.28 10.92 17.60
C VAL A 704 -25.16 9.75 17.12
N LEU A 705 -25.40 9.66 15.82
CA LEU A 705 -26.16 8.57 15.22
C LEU A 705 -25.47 7.21 15.43
N GLY A 706 -24.16 7.13 15.22
CA GLY A 706 -23.38 5.91 15.44
C GLY A 706 -23.39 5.44 16.90
N PHE A 707 -23.29 6.38 17.85
CA PHE A 707 -23.44 6.07 19.28
C PHE A 707 -24.84 5.58 19.61
N ALA A 708 -25.89 6.25 19.10
CA ALA A 708 -27.27 5.83 19.28
C ALA A 708 -27.51 4.41 18.76
N LEU A 709 -26.99 4.07 17.57
CA LEU A 709 -27.05 2.72 17.00
C LEU A 709 -26.33 1.69 17.87
N THR A 710 -25.15 2.03 18.41
CA THR A 710 -24.40 1.15 19.31
C THR A 710 -25.17 0.87 20.60
N LEU A 711 -25.72 1.91 21.24
CA LEU A 711 -26.53 1.81 22.45
C LEU A 711 -27.82 1.02 22.21
N LEU A 712 -28.52 1.29 21.11
CA LEU A 712 -29.71 0.53 20.71
C LEU A 712 -29.39 -0.95 20.56
N ARG A 713 -28.26 -1.29 19.93
CA ARG A 713 -27.84 -2.68 19.79
C ARG A 713 -27.54 -3.33 21.15
N GLN A 714 -26.82 -2.64 22.03
CA GLN A 714 -26.49 -3.15 23.37
C GLN A 714 -27.76 -3.42 24.20
N THR A 715 -28.71 -2.48 24.20
CA THR A 715 -29.97 -2.63 24.93
C THR A 715 -30.82 -3.79 24.38
N LEU A 716 -30.91 -3.94 23.05
CA LEU A 716 -31.59 -5.09 22.42
C LEU A 716 -30.93 -6.43 22.77
N HIS A 717 -29.59 -6.50 22.79
CA HIS A 717 -28.88 -7.72 23.19
C HIS A 717 -29.04 -8.04 24.67
N GLY A 718 -28.98 -7.02 25.55
CA GLY A 718 -29.22 -7.17 26.99
C GLY A 718 -30.62 -7.72 27.28
N ARG A 719 -31.66 -7.15 26.63
CA ARG A 719 -33.05 -7.62 26.76
C ARG A 719 -33.23 -9.06 26.27
N MET A 720 -32.55 -9.46 25.20
CA MET A 720 -32.59 -10.85 24.72
C MET A 720 -31.89 -11.82 25.67
N ARG A 721 -30.75 -11.43 26.27
CA ARG A 721 -30.07 -12.24 27.31
C ARG A 721 -30.97 -12.44 28.53
N LEU A 722 -31.60 -11.38 29.02
CA LEU A 722 -32.54 -11.45 30.15
C LEU A 722 -33.76 -12.33 29.82
N ARG A 723 -34.38 -12.18 28.64
CA ARG A 723 -35.49 -13.06 28.22
C ARG A 723 -35.08 -14.54 28.10
N ASN A 724 -33.83 -14.82 27.72
CA ASN A 724 -33.33 -16.19 27.65
C ASN A 724 -33.02 -16.76 29.04
N LEU A 725 -32.53 -15.95 29.98
CA LEU A 725 -32.35 -16.34 31.39
C LEU A 725 -33.70 -16.64 32.06
N PHE A 726 -34.71 -15.77 31.90
CA PHE A 726 -36.06 -16.01 32.43
C PHE A 726 -36.79 -17.20 31.79
N LYS A 727 -36.43 -17.59 30.56
CA LYS A 727 -36.94 -18.83 29.95
C LYS A 727 -36.23 -20.08 30.46
N TRP A 728 -35.00 -19.94 30.96
CA TRP A 728 -34.24 -21.03 31.54
C TRP A 728 -34.66 -21.31 32.98
N GLU A 729 -35.08 -20.30 33.74
CA GLU A 729 -35.68 -20.49 35.08
C GLU A 729 -37.11 -21.06 35.05
N ARG A 730 -37.80 -21.02 33.90
CA ARG A 730 -39.16 -21.57 33.74
C ARG A 730 -39.22 -23.00 33.20
N ASN A 731 -38.11 -23.55 32.72
CA ASN A 731 -37.97 -24.92 32.25
C ASN A 731 -37.12 -25.71 33.24
#